data_AF-A0A127Z7S7-F1
#
_entry.id   AF-A0A127Z7S7-F1
#
_cell.length_a   1.000
_cell.length_b   1.000
_cell.length_c   1.000
_cell.angle_alpha   90.00
_cell.angle_beta   90.00
_cell.angle_gamma   90.00
#
_symmetry.space_group_name_H-M   'P 1'
#
loop_
_entity.id
_entity.type
_entity.pdbx_description
1 polymer ?
#
loop_
_entity_poly.entity_id
_entity_poly.type
_entity_poly.pdbx_seq_one_letter_code
_entity_poly.pdbx_strand_id
1 'polypeptide(L)'
;MTSIAPSSSRASATSSDRKPSASTPTFGVMWTIMRSIGDISLPFFFSFIHISSSHLVPSSSTPLIVCSNHSNTILDVAMLASHFPDRRPLHFWAKAGFFKNPFTRFILTSSGNIKVDRRNKNNQALFESTFEAMKAGGAIALFPEGGSYTIPRLAQLKMGAAWAALEYSRYLQLQQEEEGGRTEVGILPTAVVFDDKSVFRSRAVLRFGTPISLDRYIEEFLSAPETESAPVKSVAVKEDSAVPATPESMTRSNTATGTPAAPVEYASPAHRAVARLTADLQNAMQELTFNAPDWETFQAVRMAREILFEQARDRIDEYVELSRAIMLLLTLDASLSTQHEDVRRKSRQARRALFVYSSLLHLADVDNATLACTASNGAKNARSSFTTPLKSFTLRLPIYMSIFGPTLLPTYIVPNKLAHHFAAKEEESLSSVKTLFSFFFTSMLYSTLLVKTMQWTRWSPPGLLVGMAGVWWLHDLNRSCIDIACGLVKQMRFGWRVYRANLSIPLMAPLKSAKKVGGKSLFFYGTLVHPKILARVIGNDGAHLEIQNGVLDGAKLFHVKEEEYPGLLRCESSAVKGTLVRGLTASDLRCLDAFEGDEYTRLPVSIIPDPLSRVESNSNRITNAGTAPLHAILSNLTKGRIESLCANAREADKVEAEVYTWTAGREKLEEKVWEFDVFAQTHAANWVGEGEVEHEHEYQVVDRVRSDGVTWTPTLTSSTDTRSSCASKQAEPEQEWIESYASTLVEEGPVQQAVVQVCKTLSVQPSIQFYVDKAFKDGKVKRPTKRDAGLLSAVFRAKAGARAELEQLMRMVETLQVEKFQQAVGLLVNAKARALAGAGARMQGEAAWPFSQEQVDVFSSGAEVESRKSV
;
A
#
# COMPACT_ATOMS: atom_id res chain seq x y z
N MET A 1 -56.62 -61.61 -46.34
CA MET A 1 -56.53 -61.59 -44.87
C MET A 1 -56.63 -60.13 -44.43
N THR A 2 -57.74 -59.79 -43.74
CA THR A 2 -57.93 -58.75 -42.70
C THR A 2 -57.13 -57.43 -42.76
N SER A 3 -57.66 -56.22 -42.53
CA SER A 3 -58.98 -55.68 -42.15
C SER A 3 -58.86 -54.13 -42.17
N ILE A 4 -59.98 -53.42 -42.17
CA ILE A 4 -60.21 -52.02 -42.59
C ILE A 4 -60.28 -51.01 -41.41
N ALA A 5 -59.73 -49.79 -41.63
CA ALA A 5 -60.03 -48.43 -41.08
C ALA A 5 -60.02 -48.17 -39.54
N PRO A 6 -60.33 -46.94 -38.99
CA PRO A 6 -60.47 -45.56 -39.52
C PRO A 6 -59.86 -44.44 -38.61
N SER A 7 -60.13 -43.17 -38.98
CA SER A 7 -59.89 -41.88 -38.30
C SER A 7 -60.77 -41.56 -37.08
N SER A 8 -60.27 -40.65 -36.22
CA SER A 8 -61.00 -39.71 -35.31
C SER A 8 -61.78 -40.27 -34.11
N SER A 9 -61.31 -39.94 -32.88
CA SER A 9 -62.22 -39.57 -31.78
C SER A 9 -61.55 -38.57 -30.82
N ARG A 10 -62.31 -37.54 -30.48
CA ARG A 10 -62.05 -36.53 -29.46
C ARG A 10 -62.83 -36.96 -28.22
N ALA A 11 -62.19 -37.09 -27.06
CA ALA A 11 -62.89 -37.18 -25.77
C ALA A 11 -62.16 -36.31 -24.74
N SER A 12 -62.99 -35.60 -23.98
CA SER A 12 -62.68 -34.42 -23.18
C SER A 12 -62.38 -34.78 -21.72
N ALA A 13 -61.61 -33.88 -21.08
CA ALA A 13 -61.61 -33.54 -19.65
C ALA A 13 -61.30 -34.63 -18.60
N THR A 14 -60.17 -34.44 -17.90
CA THR A 14 -60.21 -34.00 -16.49
C THR A 14 -59.00 -33.12 -16.19
N SER A 15 -59.29 -31.85 -15.93
CA SER A 15 -58.37 -30.87 -15.37
C SER A 15 -58.04 -31.24 -13.93
N SER A 16 -56.87 -31.84 -13.69
CA SER A 16 -56.19 -31.66 -12.41
C SER A 16 -55.26 -30.47 -12.56
N ASP A 17 -55.68 -29.31 -12.05
CA ASP A 17 -54.83 -28.14 -11.85
C ASP A 17 -53.63 -28.52 -10.97
N ARG A 18 -52.57 -29.04 -11.59
CA ARG A 18 -51.23 -28.95 -11.04
C ARG A 18 -50.80 -27.51 -11.24
N LYS A 19 -50.71 -26.76 -10.13
CA LYS A 19 -49.88 -25.54 -10.08
C LYS A 19 -48.58 -25.84 -10.85
N PRO A 20 -48.13 -24.95 -11.76
CA PRO A 20 -46.87 -25.19 -12.45
C PRO A 20 -45.79 -25.31 -11.37
N SER A 21 -45.23 -26.51 -11.22
CA SER A 21 -43.98 -26.69 -10.46
C SER A 21 -42.99 -25.69 -11.02
N ALA A 22 -42.36 -24.90 -10.16
CA ALA A 22 -41.32 -23.97 -10.58
C ALA A 22 -40.33 -24.76 -11.44
N SER A 23 -40.22 -24.42 -12.72
CA SER A 23 -39.26 -25.07 -13.60
C SER A 23 -37.87 -24.73 -13.09
N THR A 24 -37.02 -25.74 -12.88
CA THR A 24 -35.62 -25.57 -12.46
C THR A 24 -34.98 -24.45 -13.27
N PRO A 25 -34.32 -23.46 -12.63
CA PRO A 25 -33.69 -22.36 -13.35
C PRO A 25 -32.64 -22.95 -14.30
N THR A 26 -32.82 -22.78 -15.60
CA THR A 26 -31.94 -23.30 -16.64
C THR A 26 -31.17 -22.18 -17.33
N PHE A 27 -29.97 -22.47 -17.81
CA PHE A 27 -29.19 -21.54 -18.62
C PHE A 27 -29.64 -21.63 -20.08
N GLY A 28 -30.07 -20.50 -20.62
CA GLY A 28 -30.42 -20.33 -22.04
C GLY A 28 -29.39 -19.50 -22.79
N VAL A 29 -29.77 -19.01 -23.97
CA VAL A 29 -28.87 -18.27 -24.87
C VAL A 29 -28.28 -16.99 -24.24
N MET A 30 -29.03 -16.32 -23.35
CA MET A 30 -28.54 -15.09 -22.72
C MET A 30 -27.36 -15.32 -21.78
N TRP A 31 -27.22 -16.51 -21.19
CA TRP A 31 -26.03 -16.84 -20.40
C TRP A 31 -24.76 -16.73 -21.25
N THR A 32 -24.76 -17.39 -22.42
CA THR A 32 -23.63 -17.35 -23.35
C THR A 32 -23.35 -15.93 -23.81
N ILE A 33 -24.39 -15.17 -24.18
CA ILE A 33 -24.24 -13.79 -24.65
C ILE A 33 -23.66 -12.89 -23.54
N MET A 34 -24.23 -12.93 -22.33
CA MET A 34 -23.78 -12.07 -21.23
C MET A 34 -22.35 -12.40 -20.81
N ARG A 35 -21.96 -13.68 -20.82
CA ARG A 35 -20.57 -14.08 -20.59
C ARG A 35 -19.66 -13.57 -21.69
N SER A 36 -20.01 -13.72 -22.97
CA SER A 36 -19.22 -13.18 -24.08
C SER A 36 -19.07 -11.66 -24.03
N ILE A 37 -20.11 -10.94 -23.59
CA ILE A 37 -20.02 -9.50 -23.32
C ILE A 37 -19.00 -9.24 -22.20
N GLY A 38 -19.03 -10.01 -21.11
CA GLY A 38 -18.03 -9.95 -20.04
C GLY A 38 -16.60 -10.18 -20.54
N ASP A 39 -16.38 -11.28 -21.27
CA ASP A 39 -15.08 -11.67 -21.85
C ASP A 39 -14.49 -10.56 -22.74
N ILE A 40 -15.33 -9.84 -23.48
CA ILE A 40 -14.90 -8.75 -24.38
C ILE A 40 -14.76 -7.42 -23.63
N SER A 41 -15.67 -7.10 -22.71
CA SER A 41 -15.75 -5.78 -22.07
C SER A 41 -14.79 -5.59 -20.91
N LEU A 42 -14.51 -6.65 -20.14
CA LEU A 42 -13.59 -6.58 -18.99
C LEU A 42 -12.17 -6.15 -19.40
N PRO A 43 -11.56 -6.65 -20.49
CA PRO A 43 -10.26 -6.17 -20.98
C PRO A 43 -10.23 -4.72 -21.49
N PHE A 44 -11.39 -4.13 -21.83
CA PHE A 44 -11.47 -2.70 -22.15
C PHE A 44 -11.39 -1.85 -20.89
N PHE A 45 -12.14 -2.26 -19.85
CA PHE A 45 -12.19 -1.52 -18.61
C PHE A 45 -10.94 -1.73 -17.75
N PHE A 46 -10.42 -2.96 -17.67
CA PHE A 46 -9.23 -3.30 -16.89
C PHE A 46 -8.00 -3.48 -17.78
N SER A 47 -6.86 -2.92 -17.37
CA SER A 47 -5.59 -3.17 -18.04
C SER A 47 -5.07 -4.58 -17.83
N PHE A 48 -5.38 -5.15 -16.67
CA PHE A 48 -4.97 -6.49 -16.29
C PHE A 48 -5.93 -7.07 -15.23
N ILE A 49 -6.28 -8.34 -15.39
CA ILE A 49 -7.10 -9.11 -14.46
C ILE A 49 -6.28 -10.34 -14.04
N HIS A 50 -6.12 -10.52 -12.74
CA HIS A 50 -5.48 -11.71 -12.19
C HIS A 50 -6.50 -12.62 -11.52
N ILE A 51 -6.33 -13.93 -11.66
CA ILE A 51 -7.15 -14.94 -11.01
C ILE A 51 -6.24 -15.70 -10.04
N SER A 52 -6.48 -15.54 -8.74
CA SER A 52 -5.71 -16.17 -7.68
C SER A 52 -6.42 -17.39 -7.13
N SER A 53 -5.65 -18.44 -6.86
CA SER A 53 -6.09 -19.62 -6.11
C SER A 53 -7.27 -20.38 -6.74
N SER A 54 -7.38 -20.38 -8.08
CA SER A 54 -8.43 -21.11 -8.81
C SER A 54 -8.48 -22.61 -8.53
N HIS A 55 -7.35 -23.22 -8.11
CA HIS A 55 -7.26 -24.63 -7.73
C HIS A 55 -8.05 -24.99 -6.46
N LEU A 56 -8.45 -24.00 -5.65
CA LEU A 56 -9.29 -24.22 -4.47
C LEU A 56 -10.78 -24.39 -4.81
N VAL A 57 -11.18 -24.10 -6.05
CA VAL A 57 -12.57 -24.21 -6.49
C VAL A 57 -12.95 -25.69 -6.63
N PRO A 58 -13.99 -26.16 -5.93
CA PRO A 58 -14.47 -27.54 -6.06
C PRO A 58 -14.89 -27.87 -7.49
N SER A 59 -14.84 -29.15 -7.84
CA SER A 59 -15.21 -29.66 -9.16
C SER A 59 -16.62 -29.21 -9.58
N SER A 60 -16.84 -29.12 -10.89
CA SER A 60 -18.13 -28.65 -11.43
C SER A 60 -19.33 -29.53 -11.07
N SER A 61 -19.11 -30.78 -10.66
CA SER A 61 -20.16 -31.70 -10.17
C SER A 61 -20.58 -31.47 -8.73
N THR A 62 -19.77 -30.76 -7.93
CA THR A 62 -20.02 -30.56 -6.49
C THR A 62 -20.94 -29.35 -6.27
N PRO A 63 -22.13 -29.48 -5.66
CA PRO A 63 -23.01 -28.34 -5.36
C PRO A 63 -22.29 -27.29 -4.50
N LEU A 64 -22.42 -26.01 -4.87
CA LEU A 64 -21.59 -24.96 -4.30
C LEU A 64 -22.35 -23.65 -4.11
N ILE A 65 -22.15 -23.00 -2.96
CA ILE A 65 -22.55 -21.61 -2.74
C ILE A 65 -21.31 -20.73 -2.80
N VAL A 66 -21.25 -19.86 -3.80
CA VAL A 66 -20.17 -18.90 -4.02
C VAL A 66 -20.55 -17.57 -3.40
N CYS A 67 -19.76 -17.09 -2.44
CA CYS A 67 -19.96 -15.84 -1.73
C CYS A 67 -18.88 -14.83 -2.12
N SER A 68 -19.25 -13.70 -2.71
CA SER A 68 -18.30 -12.64 -3.08
C SER A 68 -18.64 -11.30 -2.44
N ASN A 69 -17.65 -10.43 -2.28
CA ASN A 69 -17.89 -9.02 -1.98
C ASN A 69 -18.54 -8.30 -3.18
N HIS A 70 -19.25 -7.20 -2.91
CA HIS A 70 -20.01 -6.47 -3.92
C HIS A 70 -19.65 -4.98 -3.94
N SER A 71 -18.46 -4.66 -4.44
CA SER A 71 -17.97 -3.28 -4.43
C SER A 71 -18.25 -2.50 -5.71
N ASN A 72 -18.64 -3.17 -6.79
CA ASN A 72 -18.66 -2.62 -8.15
C ASN A 72 -19.84 -3.09 -9.02
N THR A 73 -20.96 -3.41 -8.38
CA THR A 73 -22.25 -3.74 -9.00
C THR A 73 -22.12 -4.78 -10.14
N ILE A 74 -22.34 -4.37 -11.39
CA ILE A 74 -22.37 -5.27 -12.56
C ILE A 74 -20.99 -5.86 -12.85
N LEU A 75 -19.91 -5.13 -12.57
CA LEU A 75 -18.56 -5.65 -12.83
C LEU A 75 -18.19 -6.79 -11.89
N ASP A 76 -18.71 -6.85 -10.66
CA ASP A 76 -18.47 -8.00 -9.78
C ASP A 76 -19.09 -9.29 -10.37
N VAL A 77 -20.30 -9.17 -10.91
CA VAL A 77 -21.01 -10.28 -11.58
C VAL A 77 -20.26 -10.70 -12.85
N ALA A 78 -19.84 -9.74 -13.67
CA ALA A 78 -19.09 -10.02 -14.89
C ALA A 78 -17.74 -10.69 -14.60
N MET A 79 -17.01 -10.22 -13.57
CA MET A 79 -15.74 -10.78 -13.13
C MET A 79 -15.91 -12.24 -12.70
N LEU A 80 -16.89 -12.53 -11.85
CA LEU A 80 -17.18 -13.92 -11.44
C LEU A 80 -17.62 -14.77 -12.63
N ALA A 81 -18.62 -14.33 -13.41
CA ALA A 81 -19.19 -15.14 -14.48
C ALA A 81 -18.21 -15.44 -15.64
N SER A 82 -17.30 -14.51 -15.94
CA SER A 82 -16.36 -14.64 -17.06
C SER A 82 -15.09 -15.42 -16.67
N HIS A 83 -14.67 -15.32 -15.40
CA HIS A 83 -13.41 -15.88 -14.91
C HIS A 83 -13.57 -17.02 -13.89
N PHE A 84 -14.77 -17.55 -13.71
CA PHE A 84 -14.96 -18.75 -12.89
C PHE A 84 -14.28 -19.98 -13.53
N PRO A 85 -13.58 -20.83 -12.75
CA PRO A 85 -12.95 -22.04 -13.26
C PRO A 85 -13.91 -22.96 -14.02
N ASP A 86 -13.37 -23.68 -15.00
CA ASP A 86 -14.09 -24.58 -15.91
C ASP A 86 -15.29 -23.95 -16.64
N ARG A 87 -15.39 -22.61 -16.62
CA ARG A 87 -16.55 -21.87 -17.14
C ARG A 87 -17.87 -22.35 -16.52
N ARG A 88 -17.82 -22.80 -15.27
CA ARG A 88 -18.98 -23.29 -14.53
C ARG A 88 -20.08 -22.21 -14.48
N PRO A 89 -21.31 -22.49 -14.95
CA PRO A 89 -22.41 -21.54 -14.86
C PRO A 89 -22.78 -21.21 -13.41
N LEU A 90 -23.06 -19.92 -13.14
CA LEU A 90 -23.42 -19.43 -11.81
C LEU A 90 -24.85 -18.90 -11.80
N HIS A 91 -25.69 -19.40 -10.89
CA HIS A 91 -27.02 -18.90 -10.62
C HIS A 91 -26.95 -17.73 -9.64
N PHE A 92 -27.05 -16.50 -10.14
CA PHE A 92 -27.00 -15.32 -9.28
C PHE A 92 -28.34 -15.03 -8.61
N TRP A 93 -28.29 -14.68 -7.33
CA TRP A 93 -29.44 -14.13 -6.60
C TRP A 93 -29.69 -12.66 -7.01
N ALA A 94 -30.78 -12.41 -7.73
CA ALA A 94 -31.12 -11.11 -8.30
C ALA A 94 -32.38 -10.49 -7.67
N LYS A 95 -32.35 -9.17 -7.44
CA LYS A 95 -33.47 -8.42 -6.85
C LYS A 95 -34.75 -8.56 -7.69
N ALA A 96 -35.87 -8.87 -7.05
CA ALA A 96 -37.19 -9.03 -7.68
C ALA A 96 -37.63 -7.85 -8.57
N GLY A 97 -37.19 -6.63 -8.25
CA GLY A 97 -37.46 -5.43 -9.06
C GLY A 97 -36.93 -5.53 -10.50
N PHE A 98 -35.85 -6.27 -10.74
CA PHE A 98 -35.28 -6.43 -12.08
C PHE A 98 -36.07 -7.40 -12.97
N PHE A 99 -36.98 -8.21 -12.40
CA PHE A 99 -37.83 -9.13 -13.15
C PHE A 99 -39.16 -8.48 -13.61
N LYS A 100 -39.38 -7.19 -13.33
CA LYS A 100 -40.62 -6.49 -13.69
C LYS A 100 -40.74 -6.18 -15.19
N ASN A 101 -39.64 -5.77 -15.83
CA ASN A 101 -39.62 -5.47 -17.25
C ASN A 101 -39.44 -6.79 -18.05
N PRO A 102 -40.27 -7.08 -19.07
CA PRO A 102 -40.17 -8.31 -19.86
C PRO A 102 -38.79 -8.58 -20.45
N PHE A 103 -38.08 -7.54 -20.90
CA PHE A 103 -36.75 -7.67 -21.49
C PHE A 103 -35.70 -8.06 -20.45
N THR A 104 -35.65 -7.36 -19.32
CA THR A 104 -34.70 -7.68 -18.24
C THR A 104 -35.05 -9.00 -17.56
N ARG A 105 -36.35 -9.33 -17.47
CA ARG A 105 -36.82 -10.64 -17.03
C ARG A 105 -36.28 -11.74 -17.92
N PHE A 106 -36.44 -11.63 -19.25
CA PHE A 106 -35.93 -12.61 -20.20
C PHE A 106 -34.41 -12.80 -20.06
N ILE A 107 -33.64 -11.70 -19.97
CA ILE A 107 -32.20 -11.75 -19.75
C ILE A 107 -31.86 -12.51 -18.47
N LEU A 108 -32.48 -12.13 -17.35
CA LEU A 108 -32.18 -12.72 -16.05
C LEU A 108 -32.57 -14.19 -15.99
N THR A 109 -33.76 -14.56 -16.45
CA THR A 109 -34.23 -15.95 -16.46
C THR A 109 -33.43 -16.81 -17.41
N SER A 110 -33.15 -16.33 -18.63
CA SER A 110 -32.31 -17.05 -19.60
C SER A 110 -30.83 -17.08 -19.19
N SER A 111 -30.40 -16.28 -18.21
CA SER A 111 -29.06 -16.35 -17.62
C SER A 111 -29.05 -17.17 -16.32
N GLY A 112 -30.14 -17.87 -15.98
CA GLY A 112 -30.23 -18.71 -14.79
C GLY A 112 -30.35 -17.96 -13.46
N ASN A 113 -30.69 -16.66 -13.44
CA ASN A 113 -30.77 -15.91 -12.19
C ASN A 113 -31.99 -16.32 -11.35
N ILE A 114 -31.79 -16.40 -10.03
CA ILE A 114 -32.83 -16.72 -9.06
C ILE A 114 -33.38 -15.43 -8.46
N LYS A 115 -34.72 -15.31 -8.44
CA LYS A 115 -35.40 -14.10 -7.98
C LYS A 115 -35.43 -14.04 -6.45
N VAL A 116 -34.92 -12.95 -5.88
CA VAL A 116 -34.98 -12.65 -4.44
C VAL A 116 -35.96 -11.51 -4.17
N ASP A 117 -37.01 -11.80 -3.39
CA ASP A 117 -37.95 -10.79 -2.91
C ASP A 117 -37.67 -10.44 -1.44
N ARG A 118 -37.02 -9.28 -1.22
CA ARG A 118 -36.68 -8.80 0.12
C ARG A 118 -37.88 -8.31 0.94
N ARG A 119 -39.05 -8.15 0.31
CA ARG A 119 -40.28 -7.66 0.97
C ARG A 119 -41.26 -8.78 1.29
N ASN A 120 -41.15 -9.91 0.59
CA ASN A 120 -41.98 -11.07 0.86
C ASN A 120 -41.62 -11.64 2.24
N LYS A 121 -42.62 -12.01 3.05
CA LYS A 121 -42.46 -12.63 4.37
C LYS A 121 -42.13 -14.14 4.31
N ASN A 122 -42.22 -14.74 3.12
CA ASN A 122 -41.94 -16.16 2.90
C ASN A 122 -40.82 -16.35 1.85
N ASN A 123 -39.70 -16.95 2.24
CA ASN A 123 -38.55 -17.25 1.38
C ASN A 123 -38.56 -18.68 0.83
N GLN A 124 -39.61 -19.46 1.05
CA GLN A 124 -39.71 -20.84 0.60
C GLN A 124 -39.50 -20.98 -0.91
N ALA A 125 -40.09 -20.10 -1.74
CA ALA A 125 -39.88 -20.12 -3.19
C ALA A 125 -38.43 -19.82 -3.61
N LEU A 126 -37.71 -19.00 -2.83
CA LEU A 126 -36.29 -18.73 -3.05
C LEU A 126 -35.47 -19.98 -2.76
N PHE A 127 -35.70 -20.62 -1.61
CA PHE A 127 -34.99 -21.84 -1.23
C PHE A 127 -35.31 -23.00 -2.17
N GLU A 128 -36.57 -23.21 -2.52
CA GLU A 128 -36.99 -24.23 -3.48
C GLU A 128 -36.24 -24.09 -4.82
N SER A 129 -36.25 -22.88 -5.41
CA SER A 129 -35.52 -22.61 -6.65
C SER A 129 -34.00 -22.80 -6.50
N THR A 130 -33.45 -22.47 -5.33
CA THR A 130 -32.02 -22.62 -5.03
C THR A 130 -31.65 -24.09 -4.86
N PHE A 131 -32.48 -24.89 -4.20
CA PHE A 131 -32.27 -26.33 -4.00
C PHE A 131 -32.40 -27.10 -5.30
N GLU A 132 -33.37 -26.75 -6.14
CA GLU A 132 -33.49 -27.33 -7.49
C GLU A 132 -32.24 -27.08 -8.34
N ALA A 133 -31.72 -25.86 -8.32
CA ALA A 133 -30.48 -25.51 -9.02
C ALA A 133 -29.27 -26.30 -8.48
N MET A 134 -29.14 -26.42 -7.15
CA MET A 134 -28.05 -27.15 -6.53
C MET A 134 -28.14 -28.67 -6.75
N LYS A 135 -29.34 -29.27 -6.76
CA LYS A 135 -29.54 -30.68 -7.12
C LYS A 135 -29.09 -31.01 -8.53
N ALA A 136 -29.25 -30.07 -9.46
CA ALA A 136 -28.76 -30.19 -10.82
C ALA A 136 -27.23 -30.05 -10.94
N GLY A 137 -26.50 -30.02 -9.81
CA GLY A 137 -25.05 -29.76 -9.76
C GLY A 137 -24.68 -28.28 -9.97
N GLY A 138 -25.66 -27.38 -9.95
CA GLY A 138 -25.47 -25.95 -10.16
C GLY A 138 -24.71 -25.27 -9.02
N ALA A 139 -24.03 -24.17 -9.34
CA ALA A 139 -23.43 -23.28 -8.36
C ALA A 139 -24.30 -22.03 -8.17
N ILE A 140 -24.54 -21.66 -6.91
CA ILE A 140 -25.30 -20.47 -6.54
C ILE A 140 -24.31 -19.37 -6.21
N ALA A 141 -24.39 -18.23 -6.90
CA ALA A 141 -23.56 -17.08 -6.60
C ALA A 141 -24.37 -15.98 -5.90
N LEU A 142 -23.86 -15.50 -4.78
CA LEU A 142 -24.50 -14.44 -4.02
C LEU A 142 -23.48 -13.46 -3.42
N PHE A 143 -24.00 -12.28 -3.10
CA PHE A 143 -23.27 -11.21 -2.45
C PHE A 143 -23.82 -11.03 -1.03
N PRO A 144 -23.18 -11.60 0.00
CA PRO A 144 -23.78 -11.73 1.33
C PRO A 144 -23.93 -10.39 2.06
N GLU A 145 -23.32 -9.30 1.57
CA GLU A 145 -23.59 -7.92 2.02
C GLU A 145 -25.05 -7.49 1.72
N GLY A 146 -25.68 -8.10 0.71
CA GLY A 146 -27.05 -7.82 0.28
C GLY A 146 -27.24 -6.44 -0.35
N GLY A 147 -26.17 -5.77 -0.74
CA GLY A 147 -26.12 -4.49 -1.45
C GLY A 147 -24.72 -4.26 -2.00
N SER A 148 -24.56 -3.26 -2.86
CA SER A 148 -23.23 -2.78 -3.22
C SER A 148 -22.88 -1.58 -2.35
N TYR A 149 -21.66 -1.56 -1.82
CA TYR A 149 -21.21 -0.51 -0.92
C TYR A 149 -19.86 0.04 -1.35
N THR A 150 -19.67 1.33 -1.09
CA THR A 150 -18.38 2.01 -1.24
C THR A 150 -17.91 2.39 0.16
N ILE A 151 -17.16 1.47 0.78
CA ILE A 151 -16.59 1.57 2.13
C ILE A 151 -15.17 0.98 2.12
N PRO A 152 -14.27 1.35 3.06
CA PRO A 152 -12.85 0.95 3.02
C PRO A 152 -12.58 -0.50 3.47
N ARG A 153 -13.63 -1.22 3.88
CA ARG A 153 -13.60 -2.59 4.39
C ARG A 153 -14.78 -3.41 3.88
N LEU A 154 -14.74 -4.73 4.04
CA LEU A 154 -15.87 -5.60 3.76
C LEU A 154 -17.07 -5.20 4.64
N ALA A 155 -18.26 -5.05 4.04
CA ALA A 155 -19.47 -4.77 4.81
C ALA A 155 -19.87 -5.99 5.64
N GLN A 156 -20.66 -5.76 6.69
CA GLN A 156 -21.14 -6.86 7.53
C GLN A 156 -22.04 -7.80 6.71
N LEU A 157 -21.70 -9.08 6.71
CA LEU A 157 -22.47 -10.09 6.00
C LEU A 157 -23.85 -10.30 6.64
N LYS A 158 -24.84 -10.56 5.79
CA LYS A 158 -26.17 -11.02 6.15
C LYS A 158 -26.20 -12.54 6.20
N MET A 159 -27.10 -13.08 7.02
CA MET A 159 -27.17 -14.51 7.31
C MET A 159 -27.77 -15.38 6.18
N GLY A 160 -28.34 -14.79 5.13
CA GLY A 160 -29.04 -15.52 4.08
C GLY A 160 -28.22 -16.60 3.35
N ALA A 161 -26.91 -16.39 3.20
CA ALA A 161 -26.01 -17.36 2.57
C ALA A 161 -25.83 -18.63 3.42
N ALA A 162 -25.57 -18.44 4.71
CA ALA A 162 -25.42 -19.51 5.68
C ALA A 162 -26.74 -20.27 5.87
N TRP A 163 -27.88 -19.56 5.89
CA TRP A 163 -29.21 -20.19 5.89
C TRP A 163 -29.43 -21.08 4.66
N ALA A 164 -29.14 -20.58 3.46
CA ALA A 164 -29.31 -21.36 2.23
C ALA A 164 -28.44 -22.63 2.22
N ALA A 165 -27.22 -22.54 2.75
CA ALA A 165 -26.30 -23.67 2.85
C ALA A 165 -26.82 -24.73 3.82
N LEU A 166 -27.16 -24.34 5.05
CA LEU A 166 -27.57 -25.27 6.11
C LEU A 166 -28.95 -25.88 5.86
N GLU A 167 -29.91 -25.11 5.34
CA GLU A 167 -31.22 -25.66 4.94
C GLU A 167 -31.10 -26.65 3.79
N TYR A 168 -30.14 -26.45 2.88
CA TYR A 168 -29.89 -27.44 1.83
C TYR A 168 -29.23 -28.70 2.38
N SER A 169 -28.29 -28.59 3.31
CA SER A 169 -27.73 -29.76 4.00
C SER A 169 -28.81 -30.55 4.74
N ARG A 170 -29.71 -29.87 5.47
CA ARG A 170 -30.88 -30.49 6.09
C ARG A 170 -31.77 -31.18 5.05
N TYR A 171 -32.04 -30.51 3.94
CA TYR A 171 -32.83 -31.07 2.86
C TYR A 171 -32.23 -32.37 2.31
N LEU A 172 -30.90 -32.44 2.12
CA LEU A 172 -30.21 -33.64 1.66
C LEU A 172 -30.30 -34.79 2.68
N GLN A 173 -30.12 -34.49 3.97
CA GLN A 173 -30.22 -35.49 5.03
C GLN A 173 -31.63 -36.07 5.20
N LEU A 174 -32.68 -35.27 4.95
CA LEU A 174 -34.05 -35.77 4.92
C LEU A 174 -34.34 -36.69 3.73
N GLN A 175 -33.54 -36.62 2.66
CA GLN A 175 -33.71 -37.47 1.47
C GLN A 175 -32.81 -38.71 1.47
N GLN A 176 -31.65 -38.65 2.11
CA GLN A 176 -30.74 -39.78 2.27
C GLN A 176 -31.12 -40.51 3.57
N GLU A 177 -31.66 -41.72 3.48
CA GLU A 177 -32.03 -42.56 4.64
C GLU A 177 -30.82 -42.99 5.52
N GLU A 178 -29.61 -42.48 5.26
CA GLU A 178 -28.41 -42.76 6.06
C GLU A 178 -28.16 -41.66 7.10
N GLU A 179 -28.31 -42.01 8.38
CA GLU A 179 -27.80 -41.23 9.50
C GLU A 179 -26.27 -41.04 9.36
N GLY A 180 -25.83 -39.80 9.13
CA GLY A 180 -24.40 -39.43 9.15
C GLY A 180 -23.72 -39.23 7.79
N GLY A 181 -24.46 -39.19 6.68
CA GLY A 181 -23.91 -38.83 5.36
C GLY A 181 -23.28 -37.43 5.36
N ARG A 182 -21.97 -37.33 5.11
CA ARG A 182 -21.26 -36.06 4.93
C ARG A 182 -21.85 -35.33 3.72
N THR A 183 -22.39 -34.13 3.91
CA THR A 183 -22.92 -33.36 2.79
C THR A 183 -21.76 -32.77 2.00
N GLU A 184 -21.60 -33.12 0.72
CA GLU A 184 -20.58 -32.54 -0.18
C GLU A 184 -20.80 -31.05 -0.52
N VAL A 185 -21.63 -30.34 0.26
CA VAL A 185 -21.99 -28.94 0.02
C VAL A 185 -21.05 -28.04 0.82
N GLY A 186 -20.46 -27.06 0.14
CA GLY A 186 -19.61 -26.07 0.77
C GLY A 186 -19.99 -24.63 0.41
N ILE A 187 -19.49 -23.68 1.21
CA ILE A 187 -19.48 -22.27 0.86
C ILE A 187 -18.07 -21.91 0.37
N LEU A 188 -17.94 -21.44 -0.87
CA LEU A 188 -16.70 -20.91 -1.42
C LEU A 188 -16.63 -19.39 -1.17
N PRO A 189 -15.79 -18.91 -0.24
CA PRO A 189 -15.50 -17.49 -0.11
C PRO A 189 -14.68 -17.03 -1.32
N THR A 190 -15.08 -15.91 -1.89
CA THR A 190 -14.42 -15.27 -3.02
C THR A 190 -14.35 -13.76 -2.79
N ALA A 191 -13.39 -13.11 -3.43
CA ALA A 191 -13.33 -11.65 -3.41
C ALA A 191 -12.81 -11.09 -4.74
N VAL A 192 -13.44 -10.01 -5.19
CA VAL A 192 -12.94 -9.15 -6.25
C VAL A 192 -12.33 -7.92 -5.60
N VAL A 193 -11.03 -7.72 -5.81
CA VAL A 193 -10.29 -6.56 -5.31
C VAL A 193 -9.84 -5.72 -6.50
N PHE A 194 -10.16 -4.43 -6.46
CA PHE A 194 -9.80 -3.46 -7.49
C PHE A 194 -8.69 -2.55 -6.98
N ASP A 195 -7.70 -2.26 -7.83
CA ASP A 195 -6.68 -1.25 -7.56
C ASP A 195 -7.31 0.15 -7.47
N ASP A 196 -8.19 0.45 -8.43
CA ASP A 196 -9.13 1.57 -8.42
C ASP A 196 -10.37 1.18 -9.23
N LYS A 197 -11.51 1.00 -8.57
CA LYS A 197 -12.73 0.53 -9.23
C LYS A 197 -13.37 1.57 -10.14
N SER A 198 -13.07 2.86 -9.94
CA SER A 198 -13.71 3.97 -10.63
C SER A 198 -12.96 4.41 -11.89
N VAL A 199 -11.67 4.07 -12.00
CA VAL A 199 -10.77 4.52 -13.06
C VAL A 199 -10.69 3.50 -14.20
N PHE A 200 -10.85 3.96 -15.44
CA PHE A 200 -10.58 3.14 -16.62
C PHE A 200 -9.14 2.67 -16.64
N ARG A 201 -8.92 1.46 -17.18
CA ARG A 201 -7.61 0.82 -17.31
C ARG A 201 -6.93 0.54 -15.97
N SER A 202 -7.71 0.51 -14.90
CA SER A 202 -7.30 0.01 -13.60
C SER A 202 -7.03 -1.50 -13.63
N ARG A 203 -6.60 -2.08 -12.52
CA ARG A 203 -6.31 -3.50 -12.37
C ARG A 203 -7.29 -4.14 -11.40
N ALA A 204 -7.56 -5.43 -11.58
CA ALA A 204 -8.41 -6.20 -10.69
C ALA A 204 -7.80 -7.57 -10.41
N VAL A 205 -8.09 -8.11 -9.24
CA VAL A 205 -7.82 -9.51 -8.89
C VAL A 205 -9.10 -10.18 -8.39
N LEU A 206 -9.39 -11.35 -8.95
CA LEU A 206 -10.40 -12.28 -8.44
C LEU A 206 -9.68 -13.35 -7.63
N ARG A 207 -10.04 -13.49 -6.35
CA ARG A 207 -9.43 -14.44 -5.42
C ARG A 207 -10.44 -15.46 -4.95
N PHE A 208 -10.04 -16.71 -4.94
CA PHE A 208 -10.79 -17.82 -4.34
C PHE A 208 -10.15 -18.21 -3.00
N GLY A 209 -10.96 -18.36 -1.96
CA GLY A 209 -10.52 -18.85 -0.66
C GLY A 209 -10.82 -20.34 -0.47
N THR A 210 -10.45 -20.87 0.69
CA THR A 210 -10.71 -22.27 1.03
C THR A 210 -12.22 -22.49 1.22
N PRO A 211 -12.84 -23.50 0.57
CA PRO A 211 -14.24 -23.84 0.80
C PRO A 211 -14.51 -24.18 2.27
N ILE A 212 -15.56 -23.61 2.83
CA ILE A 212 -16.02 -23.87 4.20
C ILE A 212 -16.96 -25.07 4.17
N SER A 213 -16.59 -26.16 4.84
CA SER A 213 -17.47 -27.32 5.07
C SER A 213 -18.58 -26.96 6.05
N LEU A 214 -19.76 -27.52 5.81
CA LEU A 214 -20.96 -27.34 6.64
C LEU A 214 -21.01 -28.32 7.82
N ASP A 215 -20.23 -29.40 7.79
CA ASP A 215 -20.34 -30.53 8.73
C ASP A 215 -20.35 -30.09 10.20
N ARG A 216 -19.49 -29.14 10.57
CA ARG A 216 -19.35 -28.64 11.95
C ARG A 216 -20.52 -27.80 12.48
N TYR A 217 -21.52 -27.51 11.65
CA TYR A 217 -22.69 -26.69 12.01
C TYR A 217 -24.01 -27.44 11.90
N ILE A 218 -24.04 -28.59 11.21
CA ILE A 218 -25.29 -29.29 10.89
C ILE A 218 -25.96 -29.81 12.17
N GLU A 219 -25.22 -30.45 13.08
CA GLU A 219 -25.77 -30.98 14.33
C GLU A 219 -26.42 -29.88 15.17
N GLU A 220 -25.72 -28.75 15.35
CA GLU A 220 -26.25 -27.59 16.07
C GLU A 220 -27.47 -26.98 15.35
N PHE A 221 -27.44 -26.94 14.02
CA PHE A 221 -28.53 -26.40 13.22
C PHE A 221 -29.82 -27.23 13.32
N LEU A 222 -29.69 -28.56 13.41
CA LEU A 222 -30.82 -29.50 13.51
C LEU A 222 -31.30 -29.71 14.95
N SER A 223 -30.54 -29.26 15.93
CA SER A 223 -30.91 -29.42 17.34
C SER A 223 -32.18 -28.64 17.72
N ALA A 224 -33.03 -29.27 18.53
CA ALA A 224 -34.26 -28.65 19.03
C ALA A 224 -33.93 -27.52 20.04
N PRO A 225 -34.69 -26.41 20.05
CA PRO A 225 -34.51 -25.38 21.07
C PRO A 225 -34.79 -25.92 22.48
N GLU A 226 -33.86 -25.68 23.41
CA GLU A 226 -34.02 -26.07 24.82
C GLU A 226 -35.27 -25.41 25.40
N THR A 227 -36.18 -26.24 25.92
CA THR A 227 -37.50 -25.79 26.37
C THR A 227 -37.44 -25.28 27.81
N GLU A 228 -36.82 -24.12 28.05
CA GLU A 228 -36.89 -23.45 29.36
C GLU A 228 -37.14 -21.94 29.22
N SER A 229 -38.42 -21.58 29.01
CA SER A 229 -39.16 -20.50 29.74
C SER A 229 -40.44 -20.03 29.01
N ALA A 230 -41.54 -20.77 29.24
CA ALA A 230 -42.95 -20.34 29.24
C ALA A 230 -43.63 -19.79 27.94
N PRO A 231 -44.96 -19.98 27.79
CA PRO A 231 -45.62 -20.09 26.49
C PRO A 231 -46.19 -18.78 25.97
N VAL A 232 -46.06 -18.53 24.66
CA VAL A 232 -46.93 -17.60 23.93
C VAL A 232 -47.81 -18.40 22.96
N LYS A 233 -49.12 -18.18 23.07
CA LYS A 233 -50.21 -18.92 22.43
C LYS A 233 -50.25 -18.78 20.90
N SER A 234 -50.69 -19.87 20.25
CA SER A 234 -51.31 -20.03 18.91
C SER A 234 -50.40 -19.77 17.70
N VAL A 235 -50.26 -20.67 16.73
CA VAL A 235 -51.29 -21.43 15.98
C VAL A 235 -50.76 -22.83 15.65
N ALA A 236 -51.65 -23.83 15.71
CA ALA A 236 -51.35 -25.21 15.35
C ALA A 236 -50.97 -25.34 13.85
N VAL A 237 -49.71 -25.69 13.59
CA VAL A 237 -49.27 -26.33 12.36
C VAL A 237 -48.57 -27.62 12.77
N LYS A 238 -48.94 -28.71 12.10
CA LYS A 238 -48.50 -30.08 12.34
C LYS A 238 -47.02 -30.23 11.94
N GLU A 239 -46.22 -30.75 12.86
CA GLU A 239 -44.89 -31.39 12.74
C GLU A 239 -43.93 -30.87 11.64
N ASP A 240 -43.02 -29.97 12.06
CA ASP A 240 -41.60 -29.99 11.71
C ASP A 240 -40.88 -29.08 12.74
N SER A 241 -40.11 -29.66 13.64
CA SER A 241 -39.49 -29.02 14.82
C SER A 241 -38.29 -28.10 14.48
N ALA A 242 -38.36 -27.38 13.36
CA ALA A 242 -37.29 -26.50 12.91
C ALA A 242 -37.75 -25.05 12.78
N VAL A 243 -36.91 -24.13 13.26
CA VAL A 243 -37.17 -22.69 13.18
C VAL A 243 -37.03 -22.24 11.72
N PRO A 244 -38.09 -21.73 11.06
CA PRO A 244 -38.03 -21.41 9.65
C PRO A 244 -37.12 -20.21 9.38
N ALA A 245 -36.36 -20.27 8.28
CA ALA A 245 -35.62 -19.15 7.73
C ALA A 245 -36.56 -18.02 7.28
N THR A 246 -36.87 -17.09 8.19
CA THR A 246 -37.68 -15.92 7.87
C THR A 246 -36.87 -14.86 7.09
N PRO A 247 -37.51 -14.01 6.29
CA PRO A 247 -36.81 -12.91 5.61
C PRO A 247 -36.12 -11.94 6.56
N GLU A 248 -36.69 -11.74 7.74
CA GLU A 248 -36.06 -10.95 8.80
C GLU A 248 -34.78 -11.64 9.30
N SER A 249 -34.79 -12.96 9.55
CA SER A 249 -33.59 -13.67 9.97
C SER A 249 -32.52 -13.72 8.87
N MET A 250 -32.90 -13.81 7.59
CA MET A 250 -31.94 -13.83 6.46
C MET A 250 -31.32 -12.46 6.16
N THR A 251 -32.06 -11.38 6.37
CA THR A 251 -31.59 -10.02 6.07
C THR A 251 -30.88 -9.34 7.24
N ARG A 252 -30.97 -9.92 8.44
CA ARG A 252 -30.25 -9.48 9.63
C ARG A 252 -28.75 -9.66 9.44
N SER A 253 -28.01 -8.60 9.73
CA SER A 253 -26.55 -8.66 9.85
C SER A 253 -26.17 -9.35 11.14
N ASN A 254 -25.13 -10.18 11.09
CA ASN A 254 -24.62 -10.82 12.30
C ASN A 254 -24.02 -9.73 13.23
N THR A 255 -24.58 -9.52 14.42
CA THR A 255 -24.14 -8.48 15.37
C THR A 255 -23.04 -8.95 16.32
N ALA A 256 -22.41 -10.11 16.08
CA ALA A 256 -21.38 -10.70 16.95
C ALA A 256 -20.04 -9.93 16.99
N THR A 257 -19.97 -8.71 16.45
CA THR A 257 -18.81 -7.82 16.62
C THR A 257 -18.97 -6.99 17.88
N GLY A 258 -18.76 -7.59 19.03
CA GLY A 258 -18.74 -6.92 20.33
C GLY A 258 -17.94 -7.75 21.34
N THR A 259 -17.11 -7.07 22.12
CA THR A 259 -16.28 -7.55 23.25
C THR A 259 -16.89 -8.74 24.03
N PRO A 260 -16.09 -9.67 24.61
CA PRO A 260 -16.56 -10.90 25.28
C PRO A 260 -17.44 -10.73 26.54
N ALA A 261 -18.01 -9.55 26.78
CA ALA A 261 -18.57 -9.15 28.06
C ALA A 261 -20.07 -9.48 28.25
N ALA A 262 -20.77 -10.02 27.24
CA ALA A 262 -22.13 -10.52 27.42
C ALA A 262 -22.42 -11.71 26.48
N PRO A 263 -23.07 -12.80 26.93
CA PRO A 263 -23.52 -13.86 26.04
C PRO A 263 -24.59 -13.29 25.10
N VAL A 264 -24.30 -13.25 23.80
CA VAL A 264 -25.30 -12.91 22.79
C VAL A 264 -26.35 -14.02 22.81
N GLU A 265 -27.53 -13.71 23.32
CA GLU A 265 -28.63 -14.66 23.41
C GLU A 265 -29.24 -14.85 22.02
N TYR A 266 -29.05 -16.03 21.44
CA TYR A 266 -29.60 -16.39 20.13
C TYR A 266 -30.97 -17.05 20.30
N ALA A 267 -31.92 -16.70 19.43
CA ALA A 267 -33.31 -17.17 19.51
C ALA A 267 -33.49 -18.69 19.39
N SER A 268 -32.53 -19.40 18.78
CA SER A 268 -32.51 -20.86 18.70
C SER A 268 -31.11 -21.40 18.41
N PRO A 269 -30.84 -22.70 18.62
CA PRO A 269 -29.60 -23.34 18.18
C PRO A 269 -29.34 -23.17 16.67
N ALA A 270 -30.37 -23.29 15.84
CA ALA A 270 -30.28 -22.99 14.40
C ALA A 270 -29.79 -21.57 14.09
N HIS A 271 -30.31 -20.55 14.80
CA HIS A 271 -29.83 -19.17 14.63
C HIS A 271 -28.36 -19.02 15.07
N ARG A 272 -27.93 -19.74 16.10
CA ARG A 272 -26.55 -19.74 16.58
C ARG A 272 -25.60 -20.38 15.56
N ALA A 273 -25.96 -21.54 15.02
CA ALA A 273 -25.20 -22.22 13.96
C ALA A 273 -25.04 -21.33 12.72
N VAL A 274 -26.12 -20.71 12.26
CA VAL A 274 -26.10 -19.76 11.14
C VAL A 274 -25.23 -18.54 11.43
N ALA A 275 -25.31 -17.98 12.64
CA ALA A 275 -24.49 -16.84 13.03
C ALA A 275 -23.00 -17.22 13.06
N ARG A 276 -22.65 -18.39 13.59
CA ARG A 276 -21.28 -18.92 13.59
C ARG A 276 -20.75 -19.11 12.17
N LEU A 277 -21.51 -19.79 11.29
CA LEU A 277 -21.14 -19.97 9.89
C LEU A 277 -21.00 -18.62 9.15
N THR A 278 -21.87 -17.65 9.43
CA THR A 278 -21.77 -16.30 8.86
C THR A 278 -20.51 -15.57 9.35
N ALA A 279 -20.13 -15.74 10.62
CA ALA A 279 -18.91 -15.17 11.18
C ALA A 279 -17.65 -15.79 10.56
N ASP A 280 -17.63 -17.12 10.40
CA ASP A 280 -16.52 -17.82 9.75
C ASP A 280 -16.41 -17.44 8.27
N LEU A 281 -17.53 -17.27 7.57
CA LEU A 281 -17.56 -16.73 6.21
C LEU A 281 -17.05 -15.28 6.13
N GLN A 282 -17.45 -14.43 7.08
CA GLN A 282 -16.97 -13.05 7.17
C GLN A 282 -15.45 -13.02 7.34
N ASN A 283 -14.90 -13.85 8.24
CA ASN A 283 -13.45 -13.96 8.47
C ASN A 283 -12.73 -14.44 7.20
N ALA A 284 -13.24 -15.51 6.56
CA ALA A 284 -12.64 -16.03 5.33
C ALA A 284 -12.67 -15.01 4.17
N MET A 285 -13.75 -14.24 4.00
CA MET A 285 -13.82 -13.18 2.99
C MET A 285 -12.96 -11.96 3.37
N GLN A 286 -12.84 -11.65 4.66
CA GLN A 286 -11.91 -10.64 5.14
C GLN A 286 -10.47 -11.06 4.84
N GLU A 287 -10.11 -12.33 4.94
CA GLU A 287 -8.78 -12.85 4.58
C GLU A 287 -8.43 -12.67 3.09
N LEU A 288 -9.42 -12.55 2.20
CA LEU A 288 -9.23 -12.29 0.78
C LEU A 288 -9.14 -10.79 0.42
N THR A 289 -9.34 -9.89 1.39
CA THR A 289 -9.42 -8.42 1.19
C THR A 289 -8.57 -7.68 2.22
N PHE A 290 -8.07 -6.47 1.95
CA PHE A 290 -7.14 -5.85 2.93
C PHE A 290 -7.82 -5.17 4.14
N ASN A 291 -9.08 -4.72 4.01
CA ASN A 291 -9.94 -4.20 5.09
C ASN A 291 -9.37 -3.05 5.94
N ALA A 292 -9.31 -1.83 5.38
CA ALA A 292 -8.91 -0.66 6.16
C ALA A 292 -9.98 -0.22 7.18
N PRO A 293 -9.59 0.23 8.39
CA PRO A 293 -10.52 0.64 9.44
C PRO A 293 -11.34 1.88 9.07
N ASP A 294 -10.74 2.82 8.34
CA ASP A 294 -11.29 4.11 7.95
C ASP A 294 -10.74 4.56 6.58
N TRP A 295 -11.29 5.66 6.05
CA TRP A 295 -10.88 6.21 4.76
C TRP A 295 -9.48 6.81 4.77
N GLU A 296 -9.03 7.39 5.89
CA GLU A 296 -7.67 7.92 6.04
C GLU A 296 -6.65 6.82 5.79
N THR A 297 -6.80 5.71 6.51
CA THR A 297 -5.94 4.53 6.43
C THR A 297 -6.01 3.91 5.04
N PHE A 298 -7.20 3.76 4.47
CA PHE A 298 -7.37 3.23 3.11
C PHE A 298 -6.56 4.04 2.08
N GLN A 299 -6.66 5.37 2.12
CA GLN A 299 -5.93 6.24 1.21
C GLN A 299 -4.44 6.28 1.49
N ALA A 300 -4.05 6.29 2.76
CA ALA A 300 -2.65 6.30 3.16
C ALA A 300 -1.93 5.02 2.67
N VAL A 301 -2.57 3.86 2.81
CA VAL A 301 -2.05 2.57 2.33
C VAL A 301 -1.90 2.57 0.81
N ARG A 302 -2.94 2.99 0.09
CA ARG A 302 -2.90 3.12 -1.37
C ARG A 302 -1.77 4.04 -1.81
N MET A 303 -1.66 5.22 -1.18
CA MET A 303 -0.66 6.21 -1.53
C MET A 303 0.76 5.74 -1.21
N ALA A 304 0.98 5.11 -0.06
CA ALA A 304 2.27 4.52 0.28
C ALA A 304 2.70 3.50 -0.78
N ARG A 305 1.79 2.61 -1.21
CA ARG A 305 2.08 1.65 -2.29
C ARG A 305 2.42 2.36 -3.60
N GLU A 306 1.64 3.37 -4.01
CA GLU A 306 1.91 4.14 -5.23
C GLU A 306 3.29 4.84 -5.20
N ILE A 307 3.74 5.34 -4.04
CA ILE A 307 5.07 5.96 -3.89
C ILE A 307 6.17 4.86 -3.85
N LEU A 308 5.98 3.76 -3.11
CA LEU A 308 6.93 2.65 -3.00
C LEU A 308 7.32 2.06 -4.36
N PHE A 309 6.33 1.92 -5.24
CA PHE A 309 6.41 1.30 -6.57
C PHE A 309 6.36 2.33 -7.72
N GLU A 310 6.70 3.60 -7.44
CA GLU A 310 6.63 4.70 -8.41
C GLU A 310 7.52 4.44 -9.65
N GLN A 311 8.68 3.79 -9.48
CA GLN A 311 9.66 3.53 -10.54
C GLN A 311 9.40 2.23 -11.32
N ALA A 312 8.81 1.23 -10.66
CA ALA A 312 8.51 -0.06 -11.24
C ALA A 312 7.21 -0.57 -10.66
N ARG A 313 6.25 -0.88 -11.54
CA ARG A 313 4.89 -1.23 -11.16
C ARG A 313 4.89 -2.54 -10.38
N ASP A 314 4.20 -2.56 -9.25
CA ASP A 314 3.95 -3.76 -8.47
C ASP A 314 3.13 -4.81 -9.26
N ARG A 315 3.17 -6.05 -8.81
CA ARG A 315 2.31 -7.10 -9.36
C ARG A 315 0.96 -7.09 -8.64
N ILE A 316 -0.13 -7.26 -9.38
CA ILE A 316 -1.49 -7.18 -8.82
C ILE A 316 -1.85 -8.41 -7.97
N ASP A 317 -1.17 -9.54 -8.16
CA ASP A 317 -1.41 -10.79 -7.45
C ASP A 317 -1.08 -10.67 -5.96
N GLU A 318 -0.09 -9.84 -5.61
CA GLU A 318 0.33 -9.56 -4.23
C GLU A 318 -0.35 -8.31 -3.64
N TYR A 319 -1.34 -7.72 -4.34
CA TYR A 319 -1.94 -6.44 -3.95
C TYR A 319 -2.48 -6.42 -2.52
N VAL A 320 -3.16 -7.49 -2.11
CA VAL A 320 -3.81 -7.59 -0.80
C VAL A 320 -2.76 -7.71 0.29
N GLU A 321 -1.75 -8.56 0.06
CA GLU A 321 -0.63 -8.85 0.95
C GLU A 321 0.22 -7.60 1.17
N LEU A 322 0.59 -6.91 0.10
CA LEU A 322 1.36 -5.66 0.16
C LEU A 322 0.57 -4.55 0.86
N SER A 323 -0.73 -4.42 0.55
CA SER A 323 -1.58 -3.42 1.19
C SER A 323 -1.73 -3.68 2.69
N ARG A 324 -1.83 -4.95 3.11
CA ARG A 324 -1.86 -5.33 4.53
C ARG A 324 -0.54 -5.09 5.24
N ALA A 325 0.59 -5.41 4.58
CA ALA A 325 1.92 -5.13 5.13
C ALA A 325 2.10 -3.63 5.38
N ILE A 326 1.74 -2.79 4.39
CA ILE A 326 1.76 -1.33 4.54
C ILE A 326 0.79 -0.86 5.63
N MET A 327 -0.43 -1.39 5.66
CA MET A 327 -1.43 -1.04 6.67
C MET A 327 -0.93 -1.33 8.07
N LEU A 328 -0.34 -2.52 8.28
CA LEU A 328 0.26 -2.92 9.56
C LEU A 328 1.29 -1.89 10.04
N LEU A 329 2.16 -1.42 9.13
CA LEU A 329 3.19 -0.43 9.43
C LEU A 329 2.64 0.98 9.68
N LEU A 330 1.49 1.33 9.08
CA LEU A 330 0.83 2.63 9.25
C LEU A 330 -0.15 2.68 10.44
N THR A 331 -0.49 1.53 11.02
CA THR A 331 -1.42 1.40 12.16
C THR A 331 -0.78 0.69 13.35
N LEU A 332 0.49 0.98 13.65
CA LEU A 332 1.23 0.37 14.77
C LEU A 332 0.60 0.67 16.15
N ASP A 333 -0.24 1.70 16.22
CA ASP A 333 -0.92 2.19 17.41
C ASP A 333 -1.61 1.09 18.24
N ALA A 334 -2.20 0.07 17.60
CA ALA A 334 -2.97 -0.97 18.26
C ALA A 334 -2.16 -2.19 18.73
N SER A 335 -0.90 -2.32 18.31
CA SER A 335 -0.14 -3.59 18.40
C SER A 335 1.09 -3.55 19.31
N LEU A 336 1.56 -2.36 19.69
CA LEU A 336 2.79 -2.18 20.47
C LEU A 336 2.50 -1.76 21.91
N SER A 337 3.23 -2.34 22.86
CA SER A 337 3.22 -1.97 24.29
C SER A 337 3.63 -0.51 24.48
N THR A 338 3.27 0.11 25.60
CA THR A 338 3.48 1.54 25.88
C THR A 338 4.93 2.03 25.72
N GLN A 339 5.91 1.13 25.71
CA GLN A 339 7.35 1.40 25.64
C GLN A 339 7.85 2.02 24.32
N HIS A 340 7.10 1.91 23.21
CA HIS A 340 7.50 2.45 21.89
C HIS A 340 6.61 3.61 21.40
N GLU A 341 6.33 4.61 22.24
CA GLU A 341 5.48 5.75 21.87
C GLU A 341 6.00 6.56 20.68
N ASP A 342 7.33 6.69 20.53
CA ASP A 342 7.92 7.41 19.40
C ASP A 342 7.61 6.77 18.05
N VAL A 343 7.67 5.44 17.96
CA VAL A 343 7.34 4.73 16.71
C VAL A 343 5.84 4.81 16.42
N ARG A 344 4.97 4.72 17.45
CA ARG A 344 3.52 4.94 17.29
C ARG A 344 3.22 6.34 16.77
N ARG A 345 3.83 7.36 17.38
CA ARG A 345 3.70 8.75 16.93
C ARG A 345 4.14 8.89 15.48
N LYS A 346 5.26 8.26 15.08
CA LYS A 346 5.74 8.32 13.69
C LYS A 346 4.83 7.59 12.72
N SER A 347 4.31 6.42 13.10
CA SER A 347 3.30 5.68 12.33
C SER A 347 2.09 6.55 12.01
N ARG A 348 1.56 7.27 13.02
CA ARG A 348 0.45 8.22 12.84
C ARG A 348 0.81 9.38 11.93
N GLN A 349 1.99 9.97 12.11
CA GLN A 349 2.47 11.09 11.28
C GLN A 349 2.61 10.67 9.81
N ALA A 350 3.22 9.51 9.54
CA ALA A 350 3.34 8.98 8.18
C ALA A 350 1.98 8.70 7.55
N ARG A 351 1.07 8.04 8.28
CA ARG A 351 -0.30 7.77 7.81
C ARG A 351 -1.04 9.05 7.41
N ARG A 352 -1.02 10.06 8.29
CA ARG A 352 -1.69 11.33 8.04
C ARG A 352 -1.02 12.16 6.92
N ALA A 353 0.31 12.17 6.84
CA ALA A 353 1.04 12.84 5.77
C ALA A 353 0.72 12.25 4.39
N LEU A 354 0.64 10.92 4.30
CA LEU A 354 0.21 10.20 3.09
C LEU A 354 -1.24 10.51 2.72
N PHE A 355 -2.14 10.58 3.70
CA PHE A 355 -3.54 10.95 3.49
C PHE A 355 -3.71 12.39 2.98
N VAL A 356 -3.00 13.36 3.60
CA VAL A 356 -3.01 14.77 3.17
C VAL A 356 -2.45 14.88 1.75
N TYR A 357 -1.38 14.16 1.44
CA TYR A 357 -0.84 14.11 0.09
C TYR A 357 -1.85 13.56 -0.93
N SER A 358 -2.54 12.46 -0.62
CA SER A 358 -3.62 11.92 -1.47
C SER A 358 -4.77 12.93 -1.67
N SER A 359 -5.19 13.59 -0.60
CA SER A 359 -6.23 14.64 -0.65
C SER A 359 -5.83 15.82 -1.54
N LEU A 360 -4.56 16.22 -1.50
CA LEU A 360 -4.00 17.28 -2.34
C LEU A 360 -3.96 16.87 -3.83
N LEU A 361 -3.63 15.63 -4.15
CA LEU A 361 -3.69 15.10 -5.52
C LEU A 361 -5.11 15.20 -6.09
N HIS A 362 -6.12 14.84 -5.30
CA HIS A 362 -7.53 14.99 -5.65
C HIS A 362 -7.96 16.46 -5.80
N LEU A 363 -7.52 17.35 -4.91
CA LEU A 363 -7.81 18.78 -5.02
C LEU A 363 -7.19 19.40 -6.29
N ALA A 364 -5.94 19.02 -6.59
CA ALA A 364 -5.19 19.46 -7.76
C ALA A 364 -5.58 18.74 -9.07
N ASP A 365 -6.41 17.68 -9.02
CA ASP A 365 -6.83 16.88 -10.17
C ASP A 365 -5.61 16.37 -10.97
N VAL A 366 -4.74 15.64 -10.27
CA VAL A 366 -3.52 15.00 -10.78
C VAL A 366 -3.29 13.68 -10.05
N ASP A 367 -2.74 12.67 -10.73
CA ASP A 367 -2.35 11.39 -10.11
C ASP A 367 -0.85 11.33 -9.79
N ASN A 368 -0.46 10.47 -8.84
CA ASN A 368 0.94 10.34 -8.40
C ASN A 368 1.87 9.99 -9.56
N ALA A 369 1.46 9.11 -10.47
CA ALA A 369 2.24 8.71 -11.64
C ALA A 369 2.51 9.89 -12.60
N THR A 370 1.53 10.76 -12.85
CA THR A 370 1.71 11.97 -13.67
C THR A 370 2.67 12.93 -13.00
N LEU A 371 2.53 13.13 -11.68
CA LEU A 371 3.42 13.98 -10.89
C LEU A 371 4.86 13.45 -10.91
N ALA A 372 5.03 12.15 -10.69
CA ALA A 372 6.28 11.40 -10.78
C ALA A 372 7.00 11.61 -12.11
N CYS A 373 6.32 11.30 -13.23
CA CYS A 373 6.89 11.49 -14.56
C CYS A 373 7.24 12.96 -14.86
N THR A 374 6.45 13.90 -14.34
CA THR A 374 6.71 15.33 -14.53
C THR A 374 7.95 15.78 -13.74
N ALA A 375 8.21 15.20 -12.57
CA ALA A 375 9.38 15.48 -11.75
C ALA A 375 10.64 14.73 -12.21
N SER A 376 10.51 13.47 -12.68
CA SER A 376 11.62 12.58 -13.01
C SER A 376 12.26 12.83 -14.38
N ASN A 377 11.52 13.40 -15.34
CA ASN A 377 11.98 13.67 -16.71
C ASN A 377 13.05 14.79 -16.81
N GLY A 378 13.85 14.97 -15.75
CA GLY A 378 14.97 15.91 -15.71
C GLY A 378 14.54 17.33 -16.00
N ALA A 379 13.32 17.70 -15.58
CA ALA A 379 12.78 19.01 -15.86
C ALA A 379 13.55 20.07 -15.08
N LYS A 380 14.69 20.50 -15.63
CA LYS A 380 15.57 21.52 -15.02
C LYS A 380 14.78 22.80 -14.75
N ASN A 381 13.80 23.10 -15.61
CA ASN A 381 12.95 24.29 -15.55
C ASN A 381 11.46 23.96 -15.85
N ALA A 382 10.51 24.73 -15.32
CA ALA A 382 9.06 24.57 -15.51
C ALA A 382 8.60 24.40 -16.98
N ARG A 383 9.33 24.98 -17.93
CA ARG A 383 9.07 24.90 -19.38
C ARG A 383 9.31 23.50 -19.95
N SER A 384 10.29 22.77 -19.42
CA SER A 384 10.62 21.42 -19.89
C SER A 384 9.53 20.39 -19.53
N SER A 385 8.86 20.58 -18.40
CA SER A 385 7.73 19.76 -17.94
C SER A 385 6.54 19.75 -18.90
N PHE A 386 6.33 20.82 -19.65
CA PHE A 386 5.30 20.88 -20.69
C PHE A 386 5.83 20.47 -22.07
N THR A 387 7.02 20.95 -22.45
CA THR A 387 7.53 20.78 -23.82
C THR A 387 7.94 19.34 -24.13
N THR A 388 8.45 18.58 -23.16
CA THR A 388 8.82 17.17 -23.35
C THR A 388 7.61 16.27 -23.68
N PRO A 389 6.54 16.22 -22.85
CA PRO A 389 5.35 15.42 -23.20
C PRO A 389 4.65 15.95 -24.44
N LEU A 390 4.65 17.28 -24.69
CA LEU A 390 4.10 17.84 -25.92
C LEU A 390 4.85 17.36 -27.17
N LYS A 391 6.18 17.34 -27.16
CA LYS A 391 7.00 16.79 -28.26
C LYS A 391 6.70 15.31 -28.48
N SER A 392 6.61 14.52 -27.40
CA SER A 392 6.28 13.10 -27.50
C SER A 392 4.89 12.86 -28.07
N PHE A 393 3.91 13.68 -27.66
CA PHE A 393 2.53 13.61 -28.16
C PHE A 393 2.44 14.03 -29.62
N THR A 394 3.08 15.13 -30.02
CA THR A 394 3.08 15.63 -31.40
C THR A 394 3.76 14.67 -32.37
N LEU A 395 4.87 14.02 -31.97
CA LEU A 395 5.52 12.99 -32.78
C LEU A 395 4.60 11.79 -33.05
N ARG A 396 3.74 11.44 -32.08
CA ARG A 396 2.79 10.32 -32.18
C ARG A 396 1.43 10.73 -32.74
N LEU A 397 1.20 12.03 -32.92
CA LEU A 397 -0.08 12.59 -33.34
C LEU A 397 -0.60 12.04 -34.69
N PRO A 398 0.22 11.79 -35.73
CA PRO A 398 -0.29 11.23 -36.99
C PRO A 398 -0.90 9.83 -36.82
N ILE A 399 -0.28 8.99 -35.97
CA ILE A 399 -0.78 7.66 -35.60
C ILE A 399 -2.00 7.82 -34.68
N TYR A 400 -1.93 8.73 -33.71
CA TYR A 400 -3.00 8.97 -32.76
C TYR A 400 -4.27 9.55 -33.40
N MET A 401 -4.17 10.53 -34.28
CA MET A 401 -5.35 11.12 -34.91
C MET A 401 -6.08 10.13 -35.82
N SER A 402 -5.34 9.38 -36.62
CA SER A 402 -5.90 8.46 -37.62
C SER A 402 -6.56 7.23 -36.97
N ILE A 403 -5.94 6.69 -35.92
CA ILE A 403 -6.42 5.46 -35.25
C ILE A 403 -7.32 5.78 -34.06
N PHE A 404 -6.93 6.77 -33.24
CA PHE A 404 -7.53 7.02 -31.94
C PHE A 404 -8.60 8.12 -31.94
N GLY A 405 -8.60 9.01 -32.93
CA GLY A 405 -9.69 9.99 -33.12
C GLY A 405 -11.07 9.32 -33.20
N PRO A 406 -11.29 8.39 -34.15
CA PRO A 406 -12.60 7.73 -34.31
C PRO A 406 -12.89 6.66 -33.26
N THR A 407 -11.86 6.08 -32.61
CA THR A 407 -12.06 5.04 -31.59
C THR A 407 -12.15 5.61 -30.17
N LEU A 408 -11.17 6.40 -29.69
CA LEU A 408 -11.10 6.79 -28.26
C LEU A 408 -12.18 7.75 -27.81
N LEU A 409 -12.57 8.70 -28.67
CA LEU A 409 -13.56 9.70 -28.30
C LEU A 409 -14.88 9.01 -27.90
N PRO A 410 -15.47 8.14 -28.76
CA PRO A 410 -16.70 7.44 -28.42
C PRO A 410 -16.51 6.31 -27.41
N THR A 411 -15.34 5.65 -27.32
CA THR A 411 -15.18 4.46 -26.46
C THR A 411 -14.64 4.74 -25.07
N TYR A 412 -13.92 5.84 -24.83
CA TYR A 412 -13.37 6.14 -23.50
C TYR A 412 -13.83 7.51 -22.98
N ILE A 413 -13.80 8.56 -23.80
CA ILE A 413 -14.09 9.93 -23.34
C ILE A 413 -15.59 10.13 -23.12
N VAL A 414 -16.42 9.74 -24.10
CA VAL A 414 -17.89 9.86 -24.01
C VAL A 414 -18.43 9.02 -22.84
N PRO A 415 -18.09 7.71 -22.69
CA PRO A 415 -18.52 6.91 -21.56
C PRO A 415 -18.09 7.48 -20.21
N ASN A 416 -16.86 8.01 -20.10
CA ASN A 416 -16.43 8.64 -18.86
C ASN A 416 -17.30 9.86 -18.51
N LYS A 417 -17.63 10.72 -19.49
CA LYS A 417 -18.52 11.87 -19.28
C LYS A 417 -19.94 11.45 -18.91
N LEU A 418 -20.50 10.46 -19.61
CA LEU A 418 -21.84 9.94 -19.33
C LEU A 418 -21.91 9.29 -17.95
N ALA A 419 -20.87 8.56 -17.53
CA ALA A 419 -20.81 7.98 -16.19
C ALA A 419 -20.81 9.05 -15.09
N HIS A 420 -20.08 10.14 -15.26
CA HIS A 420 -20.17 11.26 -14.31
C HIS A 420 -21.51 12.00 -14.37
N HIS A 421 -22.23 11.96 -15.49
CA HIS A 421 -23.58 12.54 -15.57
C HIS A 421 -24.62 11.68 -14.83
N PHE A 422 -24.61 10.36 -15.06
CA PHE A 422 -25.63 9.44 -14.55
C PHE A 422 -25.30 8.84 -13.17
N ALA A 423 -24.02 8.65 -12.84
CA ALA A 423 -23.57 7.88 -11.69
C ALA A 423 -22.49 8.59 -10.84
N ALA A 424 -22.31 9.91 -10.96
CA ALA A 424 -21.31 10.61 -10.13
C ALA A 424 -21.52 10.48 -8.60
N LYS A 425 -22.73 10.14 -8.15
CA LYS A 425 -23.08 9.96 -6.74
C LYS A 425 -22.78 8.56 -6.20
N GLU A 426 -22.71 7.57 -7.08
CA GLU A 426 -22.59 6.15 -6.73
C GLU A 426 -21.31 5.62 -7.37
N GLU A 427 -20.23 5.59 -6.59
CA GLU A 427 -18.93 5.13 -7.10
C GLU A 427 -19.01 3.68 -7.60
N GLU A 428 -19.80 2.83 -6.92
CA GLU A 428 -20.06 1.45 -7.30
C GLU A 428 -20.73 1.29 -8.68
N SER A 429 -21.37 2.36 -9.20
CA SER A 429 -22.08 2.38 -10.48
C SER A 429 -21.25 3.04 -11.60
N LEU A 430 -20.19 3.80 -11.27
CA LEU A 430 -19.39 4.54 -12.25
C LEU A 430 -18.75 3.62 -13.29
N SER A 431 -18.15 2.52 -12.84
CA SER A 431 -17.47 1.55 -13.69
C SER A 431 -18.46 0.79 -14.59
N SER A 432 -19.63 0.47 -14.06
CA SER A 432 -20.72 -0.23 -14.75
C SER A 432 -21.24 0.62 -15.89
N VAL A 433 -21.51 1.91 -15.64
CA VAL A 433 -21.95 2.85 -16.68
C VAL A 433 -20.85 3.05 -17.73
N LYS A 434 -19.59 3.24 -17.29
CA LYS A 434 -18.43 3.33 -18.18
C LYS A 434 -18.34 2.13 -19.11
N THR A 435 -18.39 0.92 -18.55
CA THR A 435 -18.26 -0.33 -19.30
C THR A 435 -19.43 -0.54 -20.26
N LEU A 436 -20.67 -0.28 -19.82
CA LEU A 436 -21.86 -0.43 -20.65
C LEU A 436 -21.83 0.48 -21.88
N PHE A 437 -21.56 1.78 -21.68
CA PHE A 437 -21.47 2.72 -22.80
C PHE A 437 -20.24 2.43 -23.68
N SER A 438 -19.11 2.06 -23.09
CA SER A 438 -17.91 1.69 -23.86
C SER A 438 -18.19 0.49 -24.75
N PHE A 439 -18.84 -0.54 -24.21
CA PHE A 439 -19.23 -1.73 -24.97
C PHE A 439 -20.19 -1.36 -26.11
N PHE A 440 -21.20 -0.53 -25.86
CA PHE A 440 -22.15 -0.07 -26.88
C PHE A 440 -21.44 0.67 -28.03
N PHE A 441 -20.65 1.70 -27.71
CA PHE A 441 -19.94 2.49 -28.73
C PHE A 441 -18.90 1.66 -29.47
N THR A 442 -18.20 0.77 -28.78
CA THR A 442 -17.19 -0.10 -29.41
C THR A 442 -17.84 -1.12 -30.33
N SER A 443 -18.96 -1.73 -29.90
CA SER A 443 -19.71 -2.67 -30.73
C SER A 443 -20.24 -2.00 -32.00
N MET A 444 -20.76 -0.78 -31.89
CA MET A 444 -21.19 0.01 -33.04
C MET A 444 -20.02 0.31 -33.99
N LEU A 445 -18.89 0.75 -33.45
CA LEU A 445 -17.69 1.08 -34.24
C LEU A 445 -17.10 -0.15 -34.95
N TYR A 446 -16.97 -1.28 -34.26
CA TYR A 446 -16.40 -2.49 -34.85
C TYR A 446 -17.36 -3.16 -35.83
N SER A 447 -18.66 -3.13 -35.55
CA SER A 447 -19.66 -3.63 -36.50
C SER A 447 -19.67 -2.81 -37.78
N THR A 448 -19.61 -1.47 -37.68
CA THR A 448 -19.54 -0.60 -38.85
C THR A 448 -18.26 -0.81 -39.65
N LEU A 449 -17.11 -0.98 -38.98
CA LEU A 449 -15.85 -1.29 -39.65
C LEU A 449 -15.90 -2.63 -40.38
N LEU A 450 -16.46 -3.66 -39.73
CA LEU A 450 -16.64 -4.98 -40.32
C LEU A 450 -17.55 -4.94 -41.55
N VAL A 451 -18.72 -4.30 -41.43
CA VAL A 451 -19.68 -4.14 -42.54
C VAL A 451 -19.07 -3.34 -43.68
N LYS A 452 -18.31 -2.27 -43.40
CA LYS A 452 -17.62 -1.49 -44.44
C LYS A 452 -16.55 -2.29 -45.15
N THR A 453 -15.80 -3.11 -44.43
CA THR A 453 -14.82 -4.03 -45.02
C THR A 453 -15.50 -5.07 -45.89
N MET A 454 -16.64 -5.62 -45.44
CA MET A 454 -17.47 -6.53 -46.23
C MET A 454 -18.04 -5.86 -47.49
N GLN A 455 -18.51 -4.61 -47.39
CA GLN A 455 -18.98 -3.84 -48.55
C GLN A 455 -17.86 -3.64 -49.58
N TRP A 456 -16.65 -3.28 -49.13
CA TRP A 456 -15.50 -3.07 -50.00
C TRP A 456 -15.05 -4.35 -50.71
N THR A 457 -15.11 -5.48 -50.00
CA THR A 457 -14.76 -6.82 -50.52
C THR A 457 -15.92 -7.55 -51.17
N ARG A 458 -17.02 -6.85 -51.47
CA ARG A 458 -18.24 -7.37 -52.13
C ARG A 458 -18.82 -8.60 -51.42
N TRP A 459 -18.85 -8.59 -50.09
CA TRP A 459 -19.40 -9.62 -49.22
C TRP A 459 -18.76 -11.00 -49.41
N SER A 460 -17.48 -11.04 -49.78
CA SER A 460 -16.74 -12.29 -49.95
C SER A 460 -16.30 -12.89 -48.60
N PRO A 461 -16.23 -14.24 -48.46
CA PRO A 461 -15.74 -14.88 -47.23
C PRO A 461 -14.30 -14.46 -46.83
N PRO A 462 -13.33 -14.29 -47.75
CA PRO A 462 -12.03 -13.72 -47.40
C PRO A 462 -12.13 -12.30 -46.83
N GLY A 463 -13.08 -11.50 -47.32
CA GLY A 463 -13.36 -10.17 -46.80
C GLY A 463 -13.84 -10.15 -45.36
N LEU A 464 -14.59 -11.17 -44.94
CA LEU A 464 -15.01 -11.34 -43.54
C LEU A 464 -13.81 -11.59 -42.63
N LEU A 465 -12.89 -12.48 -43.05
CA LEU A 465 -11.67 -12.77 -42.30
C LEU A 465 -10.77 -11.54 -42.19
N VAL A 466 -10.60 -10.79 -43.28
CA VAL A 466 -9.83 -9.53 -43.28
C VAL A 466 -10.48 -8.51 -42.35
N GLY A 467 -11.81 -8.37 -42.38
CA GLY A 467 -12.53 -7.46 -41.48
C GLY A 467 -12.42 -7.86 -40.02
N MET A 468 -12.54 -9.16 -39.69
CA MET A 468 -12.35 -9.68 -38.34
C MET A 468 -10.92 -9.47 -37.84
N ALA A 469 -9.92 -9.76 -38.69
CA ALA A 469 -8.52 -9.53 -38.38
C ALA A 469 -8.23 -8.03 -38.18
N GLY A 470 -8.82 -7.16 -38.99
CA GLY A 470 -8.70 -5.70 -38.87
C GLY A 470 -9.33 -5.16 -37.58
N VAL A 471 -10.50 -5.65 -37.20
CA VAL A 471 -11.14 -5.32 -35.91
C VAL A 471 -10.30 -5.81 -34.74
N TRP A 472 -9.81 -7.04 -34.79
CA TRP A 472 -8.94 -7.61 -33.75
C TRP A 472 -7.63 -6.81 -33.61
N TRP A 473 -7.00 -6.46 -34.73
CA TRP A 473 -5.79 -5.65 -34.76
C TRP A 473 -6.05 -4.24 -34.19
N LEU A 474 -7.15 -3.59 -34.59
CA LEU A 474 -7.54 -2.28 -34.05
C LEU A 474 -7.87 -2.36 -32.55
N HIS A 475 -8.47 -3.45 -32.10
CA HIS A 475 -8.74 -3.71 -30.69
C HIS A 475 -7.45 -3.83 -29.87
N ASP A 476 -6.51 -4.66 -30.33
CA ASP A 476 -5.22 -4.86 -29.68
C ASP A 476 -4.38 -3.57 -29.66
N LEU A 477 -4.35 -2.84 -30.79
CA LEU A 477 -3.69 -1.54 -30.87
C LEU A 477 -4.27 -0.51 -29.90
N ASN A 478 -5.60 -0.39 -29.84
CA ASN A 478 -6.27 0.52 -28.90
C ASN A 478 -5.87 0.16 -27.45
N ARG A 479 -5.91 -1.13 -27.10
CA ARG A 479 -5.57 -1.63 -25.77
C ARG A 479 -4.10 -1.36 -25.40
N SER A 480 -3.17 -1.56 -26.34
CA SER A 480 -1.74 -1.45 -26.09
C SER A 480 -1.24 0.00 -26.00
N CYS A 481 -1.92 0.94 -26.67
CA CYS A 481 -1.46 2.33 -26.74
C CYS A 481 -2.24 3.31 -25.86
N ILE A 482 -3.46 2.97 -25.42
CA ILE A 482 -4.34 3.92 -24.70
C ILE A 482 -3.73 4.43 -23.41
N ASP A 483 -3.05 3.56 -22.65
CA ASP A 483 -2.46 3.94 -21.36
C ASP A 483 -1.36 5.00 -21.56
N ILE A 484 -0.56 4.84 -22.62
CA ILE A 484 0.48 5.80 -23.02
C ILE A 484 -0.14 7.11 -23.48
N ALA A 485 -1.14 7.05 -24.36
CA ALA A 485 -1.80 8.24 -24.91
C ALA A 485 -2.47 9.08 -23.80
N CYS A 486 -3.26 8.42 -22.93
CA CYS A 486 -3.89 9.06 -21.77
C CYS A 486 -2.84 9.62 -20.80
N GLY A 487 -1.76 8.88 -20.54
CA GLY A 487 -0.65 9.32 -19.69
C GLY A 487 0.00 10.60 -20.22
N LEU A 488 0.32 10.67 -21.52
CA LEU A 488 0.90 11.87 -22.14
C LEU A 488 -0.04 13.08 -22.07
N VAL A 489 -1.34 12.88 -22.27
CA VAL A 489 -2.34 13.96 -22.16
C VAL A 489 -2.40 14.49 -20.73
N LYS A 490 -2.38 13.61 -19.71
CA LYS A 490 -2.33 14.01 -18.29
C LYS A 490 -1.04 14.77 -17.97
N GLN A 491 0.12 14.26 -18.39
CA GLN A 491 1.42 14.92 -18.24
C GLN A 491 1.47 16.28 -18.91
N MET A 492 0.95 16.41 -20.13
CA MET A 492 0.88 17.69 -20.83
C MET A 492 -0.04 18.69 -20.10
N ARG A 493 -1.22 18.25 -19.64
CA ARG A 493 -2.15 19.10 -18.89
C ARG A 493 -1.55 19.59 -17.58
N PHE A 494 -0.89 18.71 -16.84
CA PHE A 494 -0.25 19.05 -15.58
C PHE A 494 1.01 19.90 -15.78
N GLY A 495 1.88 19.52 -16.71
CA GLY A 495 3.06 20.28 -17.10
C GLY A 495 2.72 21.70 -17.57
N TRP A 496 1.60 21.89 -18.28
CA TRP A 496 1.10 23.23 -18.62
C TRP A 496 0.69 24.04 -17.38
N ARG A 497 0.05 23.42 -16.39
CA ARG A 497 -0.33 24.08 -15.12
C ARG A 497 0.94 24.56 -14.38
N VAL A 498 1.94 23.69 -14.27
CA VAL A 498 3.23 24.00 -13.63
C VAL A 498 4.00 25.09 -14.38
N TYR A 499 4.05 25.01 -15.72
CA TYR A 499 4.66 26.04 -16.56
C TYR A 499 4.01 27.42 -16.37
N ARG A 500 2.67 27.47 -16.36
CA ARG A 500 1.91 28.71 -16.17
C ARG A 500 2.06 29.30 -14.77
N ALA A 501 2.25 28.45 -13.76
CA ALA A 501 2.51 28.88 -12.38
C ALA A 501 3.96 29.31 -12.13
N ASN A 502 4.86 29.16 -13.12
CA ASN A 502 6.28 29.49 -13.04
C ASN A 502 7.00 28.86 -11.82
N LEU A 503 6.64 27.61 -11.49
CA LEU A 503 7.18 26.92 -10.32
C LEU A 503 8.51 26.23 -10.63
N SER A 504 9.49 26.43 -9.76
CA SER A 504 10.69 25.60 -9.70
C SER A 504 10.28 24.21 -9.20
N ILE A 505 10.40 23.19 -10.06
CA ILE A 505 10.14 21.81 -9.66
C ILE A 505 11.34 21.35 -8.85
N PRO A 506 11.17 20.95 -7.58
CA PRO A 506 12.24 20.33 -6.85
C PRO A 506 12.65 19.08 -7.62
N LEU A 507 13.91 19.04 -8.07
CA LEU A 507 14.44 17.91 -8.84
C LEU A 507 14.25 16.66 -7.97
N MET A 508 13.33 15.77 -8.35
CA MET A 508 13.47 14.39 -7.89
C MET A 508 14.72 13.91 -8.58
N ALA A 509 15.83 13.84 -7.84
CA ALA A 509 17.10 13.41 -8.36
C ALA A 509 16.86 12.14 -9.17
N PRO A 510 17.13 12.13 -10.49
CA PRO A 510 17.27 10.87 -11.21
C PRO A 510 18.31 10.07 -10.43
N LEU A 511 18.09 8.76 -10.27
CA LEU A 511 19.14 7.83 -9.85
C LEU A 511 20.27 7.94 -10.87
N LYS A 512 21.17 8.91 -10.64
CA LYS A 512 22.44 9.04 -11.30
C LYS A 512 23.39 8.22 -10.45
N SER A 513 23.94 7.19 -11.07
CA SER A 513 25.27 6.65 -10.82
C SER A 513 26.08 7.54 -9.87
N ALA A 514 26.33 7.00 -8.67
CA ALA A 514 27.30 7.42 -7.66
C ALA A 514 27.75 8.89 -7.75
N LYS A 515 27.15 9.73 -6.91
CA LYS A 515 27.81 10.94 -6.42
C LYS A 515 27.88 10.86 -4.90
N LYS A 516 29.12 10.88 -4.38
CA LYS A 516 29.54 10.83 -2.97
C LYS A 516 28.48 11.36 -2.01
N VAL A 517 28.06 10.48 -1.11
CA VAL A 517 27.21 10.73 0.05
C VAL A 517 27.92 11.70 0.98
N GLY A 518 27.24 12.76 1.40
CA GLY A 518 27.76 13.68 2.40
C GLY A 518 27.78 13.01 3.77
N GLY A 519 28.91 12.41 4.14
CA GLY A 519 29.13 11.93 5.51
C GLY A 519 29.29 13.10 6.50
N LYS A 520 29.13 12.81 7.79
CA LYS A 520 29.31 13.81 8.86
C LYS A 520 30.77 14.27 8.96
N SER A 521 30.96 15.44 9.56
CA SER A 521 32.29 16.00 9.84
C SER A 521 32.53 16.05 11.34
N LEU A 522 33.59 15.41 11.82
CA LEU A 522 34.04 15.47 13.22
C LEU A 522 35.45 16.06 13.31
N PHE A 523 35.75 16.71 14.44
CA PHE A 523 37.09 17.16 14.79
C PHE A 523 37.66 16.25 15.87
N PHE A 524 38.77 15.58 15.57
CA PHE A 524 39.48 14.74 16.51
C PHE A 524 40.67 15.46 17.11
N TYR A 525 40.83 15.28 18.42
CA TYR A 525 41.98 15.63 19.24
C TYR A 525 42.40 14.37 20.02
N GLY A 526 43.53 14.41 20.72
CA GLY A 526 43.93 13.26 21.54
C GLY A 526 44.33 12.03 20.70
N THR A 527 43.85 10.84 21.11
CA THR A 527 44.23 9.54 20.55
C THR A 527 43.69 9.30 19.13
N LEU A 528 42.46 9.74 18.83
CA LEU A 528 41.80 9.56 17.52
C LEU A 528 42.45 10.33 16.36
N VAL A 529 43.39 11.25 16.65
CA VAL A 529 44.24 11.88 15.61
C VAL A 529 45.13 10.85 14.92
N HIS A 530 45.44 9.73 15.60
CA HIS A 530 46.30 8.67 15.10
C HIS A 530 45.59 7.85 14.00
N PRO A 531 46.17 7.71 12.79
CA PRO A 531 45.49 7.07 11.66
C PRO A 531 45.19 5.57 11.88
N LYS A 532 46.11 4.82 12.51
CA LYS A 532 45.88 3.41 12.89
C LYS A 532 44.80 3.22 13.98
N ILE A 533 44.75 4.08 15.01
CA ILE A 533 43.70 4.04 16.04
C ILE A 533 42.34 4.33 15.41
N LEU A 534 42.24 5.39 14.60
CA LEU A 534 41.01 5.72 13.88
C LEU A 534 40.53 4.54 13.00
N ALA A 535 41.43 3.91 12.24
CA ALA A 535 41.11 2.75 11.41
C ALA A 535 40.66 1.52 12.24
N ARG A 536 41.30 1.29 13.39
CA ARG A 536 40.95 0.20 14.32
C ARG A 536 39.55 0.40 14.93
N VAL A 537 39.21 1.64 15.28
CA VAL A 537 37.90 2.01 15.83
C VAL A 537 36.81 1.87 14.78
N ILE A 538 36.95 2.48 13.62
CA ILE A 538 35.92 2.43 12.56
C ILE A 538 35.86 1.06 11.84
N GLY A 539 36.86 0.20 12.00
CA GLY A 539 36.89 -1.15 11.43
C GLY A 539 37.16 -1.21 9.93
N ASN A 540 37.67 -0.12 9.36
CA ASN A 540 38.10 -0.02 7.96
C ASN A 540 39.30 0.94 7.85
N ASP A 541 39.96 0.97 6.70
CA ASP A 541 41.14 1.80 6.48
C ASP A 541 40.85 3.31 6.33
N GLY A 542 39.57 3.71 6.32
CA GLY A 542 39.12 5.08 6.14
C GLY A 542 39.43 5.66 4.76
N ALA A 543 39.45 4.84 3.70
CA ALA A 543 39.65 5.31 2.33
C ALA A 543 38.56 6.28 1.82
N HIS A 544 37.36 6.24 2.41
CA HIS A 544 36.25 7.14 2.11
C HIS A 544 36.32 8.48 2.85
N LEU A 545 37.20 8.62 3.85
CA LEU A 545 37.31 9.82 4.68
C LEU A 545 38.20 10.88 4.03
N GLU A 546 37.86 12.15 4.22
CA GLU A 546 38.68 13.30 3.85
C GLU A 546 39.20 13.96 5.13
N ILE A 547 40.51 13.87 5.37
CA ILE A 547 41.17 14.35 6.60
C ILE A 547 42.02 15.59 6.29
N GLN A 548 41.87 16.61 7.12
CA GLN A 548 42.64 17.86 7.05
C GLN A 548 42.99 18.33 8.47
N ASN A 549 44.20 18.83 8.71
CA ASN A 549 44.52 19.41 10.02
C ASN A 549 43.75 20.72 10.23
N GLY A 550 43.42 21.02 11.48
CA GLY A 550 42.69 22.24 11.83
C GLY A 550 42.86 22.63 13.28
N VAL A 551 42.28 23.78 13.61
CA VAL A 551 42.31 24.37 14.94
C VAL A 551 40.88 24.59 15.43
N LEU A 552 40.63 24.18 16.66
CA LEU A 552 39.44 24.54 17.42
C LEU A 552 39.78 25.72 18.33
N ASP A 553 39.15 26.87 18.08
CA ASP A 553 39.31 28.08 18.88
C ASP A 553 38.41 28.05 20.13
N GLY A 554 38.88 28.63 21.24
CA GLY A 554 38.12 28.71 22.48
C GLY A 554 38.02 27.40 23.28
N ALA A 555 39.02 26.53 23.21
CA ALA A 555 39.05 25.25 23.93
C ALA A 555 40.44 24.95 24.52
N LYS A 556 40.48 24.11 25.56
CA LYS A 556 41.71 23.68 26.22
C LYS A 556 41.64 22.20 26.62
N LEU A 557 42.75 21.49 26.49
CA LEU A 557 42.90 20.08 26.87
C LEU A 557 43.53 19.95 28.26
N PHE A 558 42.94 19.09 29.08
CA PHE A 558 43.43 18.76 30.43
C PHE A 558 43.75 17.27 30.51
N HIS A 559 44.72 16.90 31.35
CA HIS A 559 44.97 15.50 31.68
C HIS A 559 43.82 14.93 32.52
N VAL A 560 43.37 13.73 32.16
CA VAL A 560 42.50 12.91 33.02
C VAL A 560 43.39 12.20 34.05
N LYS A 561 42.97 12.18 35.32
CA LYS A 561 43.76 11.57 36.42
C LYS A 561 44.01 10.09 36.14
N GLU A 562 45.26 9.67 36.28
CA GLU A 562 45.72 8.28 36.10
C GLU A 562 45.53 7.71 34.67
N GLU A 563 45.13 8.54 33.70
CA GLU A 563 44.84 8.13 32.32
C GLU A 563 45.71 8.87 31.30
N GLU A 564 45.94 8.24 30.14
CA GLU A 564 46.83 8.78 29.10
C GLU A 564 46.11 9.72 28.11
N TYR A 565 44.78 9.73 28.10
CA TYR A 565 43.94 10.49 27.18
C TYR A 565 43.45 11.85 27.73
N PRO A 566 43.15 12.84 26.87
CA PRO A 566 42.78 14.19 27.30
C PRO A 566 41.27 14.45 27.41
N GLY A 567 40.87 15.24 28.41
CA GLY A 567 39.54 15.85 28.48
C GLY A 567 39.51 17.24 27.83
N LEU A 568 38.56 17.51 26.93
CA LEU A 568 38.37 18.83 26.31
C LEU A 568 37.31 19.65 27.04
N LEU A 569 37.67 20.88 27.43
CA LEU A 569 36.76 21.87 28.02
C LEU A 569 36.85 23.21 27.26
N ARG A 570 35.73 23.93 27.16
CA ARG A 570 35.73 25.27 26.55
C ARG A 570 36.45 26.29 27.43
N CYS A 571 37.31 27.10 26.82
CA CYS A 571 38.10 28.13 27.47
C CYS A 571 38.42 29.23 26.46
N GLU A 572 37.93 30.45 26.70
CA GLU A 572 38.00 31.57 25.73
C GLU A 572 39.42 32.07 25.41
N SER A 573 40.45 31.62 26.16
CA SER A 573 41.83 32.09 26.03
C SER A 573 42.81 31.08 25.43
N SER A 574 42.32 30.00 24.80
CA SER A 574 43.16 28.93 24.26
C SER A 574 42.57 28.29 23.01
N ALA A 575 43.42 27.64 22.21
CA ALA A 575 43.04 26.96 20.98
C ALA A 575 43.72 25.59 20.90
N VAL A 576 43.00 24.60 20.36
CA VAL A 576 43.42 23.19 20.29
C VAL A 576 43.72 22.81 18.85
N LYS A 577 44.91 22.24 18.61
CA LYS A 577 45.29 21.64 17.31
C LYS A 577 44.75 20.20 17.20
N GLY A 578 44.26 19.82 16.03
CA GLY A 578 43.68 18.50 15.77
C GLY A 578 43.43 18.23 14.29
N THR A 579 42.63 17.21 14.00
CA THR A 579 42.29 16.79 12.63
C THR A 579 40.78 16.86 12.39
N LEU A 580 40.39 17.60 11.35
CA LEU A 580 39.04 17.62 10.80
C LEU A 580 38.87 16.43 9.85
N VAL A 581 37.91 15.56 10.16
CA VAL A 581 37.58 14.36 9.39
C VAL A 581 36.18 14.52 8.81
N ARG A 582 36.07 14.50 7.48
CA ARG A 582 34.81 14.58 6.74
C ARG A 582 34.49 13.24 6.09
N GLY A 583 33.20 12.94 5.93
CA GLY A 583 32.77 11.72 5.25
C GLY A 583 32.50 10.54 6.18
N LEU A 584 32.37 10.77 7.49
CA LEU A 584 32.04 9.72 8.46
C LEU A 584 30.61 9.19 8.24
N THR A 585 30.50 7.87 8.16
CA THR A 585 29.22 7.17 8.03
C THR A 585 28.55 6.98 9.39
N ALA A 586 27.27 6.61 9.40
CA ALA A 586 26.56 6.32 10.65
C ALA A 586 27.17 5.13 11.42
N SER A 587 27.73 4.14 10.71
CA SER A 587 28.46 3.04 11.34
C SER A 587 29.77 3.50 11.97
N ASP A 588 30.53 4.36 11.28
CA ASP A 588 31.77 4.92 11.84
C ASP A 588 31.47 5.68 13.14
N LEU A 589 30.38 6.47 13.17
CA LEU A 589 29.97 7.24 14.34
C LEU A 589 29.56 6.35 15.53
N ARG A 590 28.90 5.22 15.30
CA ARG A 590 28.54 4.28 16.39
C ARG A 590 29.79 3.68 17.04
N CYS A 591 30.78 3.31 16.23
CA CYS A 591 32.04 2.81 16.73
C CYS A 591 32.82 3.89 17.50
N LEU A 592 32.81 5.13 17.01
CA LEU A 592 33.43 6.26 17.70
C LEU A 592 32.75 6.58 19.03
N ASP A 593 31.41 6.54 19.09
CA ASP A 593 30.67 6.73 20.35
C ASP A 593 30.94 5.63 21.37
N ALA A 594 31.05 4.38 20.90
CA ALA A 594 31.38 3.25 21.77
C ALA A 594 32.83 3.32 22.28
N PHE A 595 33.74 3.89 21.49
CA PHE A 595 35.14 4.08 21.86
C PHE A 595 35.32 5.18 22.91
N GLU A 596 34.62 6.31 22.76
CA GLU A 596 34.71 7.45 23.68
C GLU A 596 33.92 7.23 24.99
N GLY A 597 32.90 6.37 24.98
CA GLY A 597 32.13 6.01 26.19
C GLY A 597 31.18 7.11 26.69
N ASP A 598 30.76 7.02 27.95
CA ASP A 598 29.86 7.98 28.61
C ASP A 598 30.58 9.17 29.24
N GLU A 599 31.91 9.19 29.23
CA GLU A 599 32.71 10.28 29.77
C GLU A 599 32.72 11.53 28.88
N TYR A 600 32.30 11.38 27.61
CA TYR A 600 32.28 12.44 26.60
C TYR A 600 30.91 12.62 25.93
N THR A 601 30.62 13.85 25.49
CA THR A 601 29.47 14.16 24.63
C THR A 601 29.91 14.90 23.37
N ARG A 602 29.29 14.58 22.23
CA ARG A 602 29.51 15.33 20.99
C ARG A 602 28.78 16.66 21.00
N LEU A 603 29.50 17.75 20.77
CA LEU A 603 28.95 19.08 20.61
C LEU A 603 29.32 19.69 19.26
N PRO A 604 28.43 20.46 18.62
CA PRO A 604 28.74 21.18 17.39
C PRO A 604 29.73 22.32 17.67
N VAL A 605 30.72 22.46 16.79
CA VAL A 605 31.78 23.47 16.83
C VAL A 605 32.15 23.94 15.42
N SER A 606 32.71 25.14 15.35
CA SER A 606 33.25 25.72 14.11
C SER A 606 34.76 25.57 14.11
N ILE A 607 35.30 24.83 13.13
CA ILE A 607 36.73 24.51 13.03
C ILE A 607 37.40 25.40 11.99
N ILE A 608 38.62 25.86 12.28
CA ILE A 608 39.46 26.60 11.34
C ILE A 608 40.39 25.58 10.64
N PRO A 609 40.14 25.18 9.38
CA PRO A 609 41.01 24.27 8.67
C PRO A 609 42.36 24.94 8.34
N ASP A 610 43.46 24.20 8.43
CA ASP A 610 44.78 24.71 8.03
C ASP A 610 44.93 24.66 6.50
N PRO A 611 45.07 25.81 5.81
CA PRO A 611 45.16 25.84 4.35
C PRO A 611 46.45 25.23 3.79
N LEU A 612 47.52 25.08 4.60
CA LEU A 612 48.73 24.36 4.14
C LEU A 612 48.69 22.86 4.47
N SER A 613 47.67 22.39 5.17
CA SER A 613 47.46 20.96 5.38
C SER A 613 46.81 20.34 4.15
N ARG A 614 47.44 19.30 3.60
CA ARG A 614 46.90 18.55 2.47
C ARG A 614 45.66 17.77 2.92
N VAL A 615 44.59 17.82 2.11
CA VAL A 615 43.45 16.92 2.29
C VAL A 615 43.81 15.54 1.74
N GLU A 616 43.81 14.52 2.59
CA GLU A 616 44.13 13.14 2.23
C GLU A 616 43.23 12.13 2.95
N SER A 617 43.15 10.89 2.44
CA SER A 617 42.39 9.81 3.07
C SER A 617 43.14 9.19 4.24
N ASN A 618 42.42 8.54 5.17
CA ASN A 618 43.07 7.87 6.29
C ASN A 618 43.95 6.70 5.81
N SER A 619 43.55 6.00 4.74
CA SER A 619 44.35 4.94 4.13
C SER A 619 45.71 5.46 3.64
N ASN A 620 45.73 6.62 2.99
CA ASN A 620 46.98 7.27 2.56
C ASN A 620 47.83 7.70 3.78
N ARG A 621 47.21 8.20 4.87
CA ARG A 621 47.93 8.51 6.12
C ARG A 621 48.57 7.28 6.72
N ILE A 622 47.93 6.12 6.68
CA ILE A 622 48.48 4.83 7.17
C ILE A 622 49.67 4.39 6.30
N THR A 623 49.54 4.47 4.97
CA THR A 623 50.62 4.10 4.04
C THR A 623 51.82 5.04 4.15
N ASN A 624 51.59 6.35 4.29
CA ASN A 624 52.64 7.36 4.43
C ASN A 624 53.30 7.37 5.83
N ALA A 625 52.57 6.92 6.87
CA ALA A 625 53.07 6.83 8.24
C ALA A 625 54.15 5.74 8.45
N GLY A 626 54.44 4.90 7.45
CA GLY A 626 55.49 3.88 7.52
C GLY A 626 56.91 4.42 7.76
N THR A 627 57.14 5.73 7.65
CA THR A 627 58.47 6.35 7.84
C THR A 627 58.49 7.69 8.60
N ALA A 628 57.36 8.24 9.04
CA ALA A 628 57.32 9.53 9.75
C ALA A 628 56.92 9.35 11.23
N PRO A 629 57.61 9.98 12.20
CA PRO A 629 57.28 9.84 13.61
C PRO A 629 55.96 10.54 13.92
N LEU A 630 55.17 9.99 14.85
CA LEU A 630 53.77 10.38 15.09
C LEU A 630 53.60 11.86 15.48
N HIS A 631 54.59 12.44 16.15
CA HIS A 631 54.62 13.86 16.51
C HIS A 631 54.68 14.80 15.27
N ALA A 632 55.03 14.27 14.09
CA ALA A 632 55.08 15.04 12.86
C ALA A 632 53.68 15.42 12.31
N ILE A 633 52.62 14.68 12.68
CA ILE A 633 51.26 14.83 12.12
C ILE A 633 50.70 16.24 12.30
N LEU A 634 50.90 16.83 13.49
CA LEU A 634 50.45 18.20 13.83
C LEU A 634 51.62 19.18 14.02
N SER A 635 52.85 18.79 13.68
CA SER A 635 54.07 19.58 13.92
C SER A 635 54.08 20.94 13.20
N ASN A 636 53.39 21.04 12.07
CA ASN A 636 53.27 22.28 11.29
C ASN A 636 52.40 23.35 11.98
N LEU A 637 51.55 22.96 12.94
CA LEU A 637 50.71 23.87 13.72
C LEU A 637 51.46 24.36 14.97
N THR A 638 52.46 25.21 14.76
CA THR A 638 53.20 25.88 15.85
C THR A 638 52.34 26.94 16.55
N LYS A 639 52.68 27.29 17.79
CA LYS A 639 51.92 28.27 18.60
C LYS A 639 51.68 29.60 17.86
N GLY A 640 52.71 30.18 17.24
CA GLY A 640 52.58 31.43 16.47
C GLY A 640 51.72 31.29 15.20
N ARG A 641 51.61 30.08 14.64
CA ARG A 641 50.73 29.80 13.49
C ARG A 641 49.28 29.62 13.92
N ILE A 642 49.02 28.95 15.04
CA ILE A 642 47.68 28.83 15.62
C ILE A 642 47.13 30.23 15.92
N GLU A 643 47.94 31.10 16.55
CA GLU A 643 47.58 32.50 16.81
C GLU A 643 47.29 33.27 15.50
N SER A 644 48.09 33.05 14.44
CA SER A 644 47.86 33.65 13.13
C SER A 644 46.58 33.13 12.44
N LEU A 645 46.26 31.84 12.56
CA LEU A 645 45.05 31.24 12.00
C LEU A 645 43.80 31.76 12.72
N CYS A 646 43.82 31.83 14.05
CA CYS A 646 42.71 32.39 14.83
C CYS A 646 42.51 33.89 14.54
N ALA A 647 43.59 34.67 14.40
CA ALA A 647 43.50 36.11 14.13
C ALA A 647 43.01 36.45 12.71
N ASN A 648 43.29 35.60 11.72
CA ASN A 648 42.96 35.85 10.31
C ASN A 648 41.69 35.14 9.82
N ALA A 649 41.11 34.22 10.61
CA ALA A 649 39.94 33.45 10.22
C ALA A 649 38.68 34.32 10.13
N ARG A 650 38.04 34.33 8.95
CA ARG A 650 36.69 34.90 8.78
C ARG A 650 35.65 33.81 9.06
N GLU A 651 34.43 34.22 9.41
CA GLU A 651 33.34 33.26 9.67
C GLU A 651 33.04 32.36 8.45
N ALA A 652 33.31 32.85 7.23
CA ALA A 652 33.17 32.08 5.99
C ALA A 652 34.23 30.99 5.77
N ASP A 653 35.36 31.05 6.50
CA ASP A 653 36.46 30.09 6.37
C ASP A 653 36.34 28.95 7.40
N LYS A 654 35.43 29.06 8.36
CA LYS A 654 35.17 28.05 9.38
C LYS A 654 34.26 26.95 8.83
N VAL A 655 34.51 25.72 9.27
CA VAL A 655 33.75 24.53 8.86
C VAL A 655 33.04 23.95 10.06
N GLU A 656 31.73 23.72 9.94
CA GLU A 656 30.93 23.09 10.98
C GLU A 656 31.30 21.61 11.13
N ALA A 657 31.61 21.20 12.36
CA ALA A 657 31.91 19.82 12.73
C ALA A 657 31.41 19.52 14.16
N GLU A 658 31.36 18.25 14.52
CA GLU A 658 31.11 17.81 15.90
C GLU A 658 32.46 17.48 16.59
N VAL A 659 32.57 17.71 17.90
CA VAL A 659 33.76 17.36 18.71
C VAL A 659 33.33 16.69 20.02
N TYR A 660 34.09 15.71 20.50
CA TYR A 660 33.87 15.13 21.82
C TYR A 660 34.28 16.13 22.91
N THR A 661 33.49 16.21 23.98
CA THR A 661 33.70 17.16 25.08
C THR A 661 33.51 16.45 26.41
N TRP A 662 34.39 16.72 27.37
CA TRP A 662 34.41 16.02 28.65
C TRP A 662 33.21 16.38 29.52
N THR A 663 32.48 15.38 30.03
CA THR A 663 31.30 15.56 30.88
C THR A 663 31.32 14.79 32.20
N ALA A 664 32.30 13.90 32.44
CA ALA A 664 32.41 13.07 33.64
C ALA A 664 32.94 13.79 34.91
N GLY A 665 32.74 15.11 35.01
CA GLY A 665 33.11 15.92 36.18
C GLY A 665 34.54 16.49 36.15
N ARG A 666 34.74 17.68 36.72
CA ARG A 666 36.04 18.39 36.71
C ARG A 666 37.03 17.78 37.71
N GLU A 667 36.54 17.10 38.73
CA GLU A 667 37.29 16.43 39.80
C GLU A 667 38.17 15.28 39.29
N LYS A 668 37.85 14.72 38.11
CA LYS A 668 38.64 13.71 37.42
C LYS A 668 39.74 14.29 36.52
N LEU A 669 39.80 15.61 36.37
CA LEU A 669 40.83 16.29 35.57
C LEU A 669 41.93 16.85 36.48
N GLU A 670 43.17 16.82 35.99
CA GLU A 670 44.30 17.52 36.58
C GLU A 670 44.39 18.96 36.05
N GLU A 671 44.90 19.90 36.85
CA GLU A 671 45.21 21.26 36.38
C GLU A 671 46.47 21.32 35.48
N LYS A 672 46.82 20.20 34.85
CA LYS A 672 47.94 20.05 33.93
C LYS A 672 47.42 20.06 32.49
N VAL A 673 48.04 20.88 31.64
CA VAL A 673 47.70 20.95 30.21
C VAL A 673 48.23 19.71 29.51
N TRP A 674 47.35 19.06 28.73
CA TRP A 674 47.73 17.91 27.92
C TRP A 674 48.22 18.36 26.54
N GLU A 675 49.36 17.85 26.11
CA GLU A 675 49.97 18.17 24.82
C GLU A 675 50.13 16.92 23.95
N PHE A 676 49.61 16.99 22.71
CA PHE A 676 49.66 15.88 21.76
C PHE A 676 51.08 15.42 21.44
N ASP A 677 52.04 16.34 21.39
CA ASP A 677 53.43 16.03 21.01
C ASP A 677 54.12 15.17 22.08
N VAL A 678 53.72 15.31 23.35
CA VAL A 678 54.20 14.48 24.46
C VAL A 678 53.61 13.08 24.35
N PHE A 679 52.28 12.96 24.21
CA PHE A 679 51.59 11.68 24.02
C PHE A 679 52.15 10.89 22.83
N ALA A 680 52.36 11.57 21.69
CA ALA A 680 52.89 10.97 20.47
C ALA A 680 54.32 10.42 20.62
N GLN A 681 55.10 10.90 21.58
CA GLN A 681 56.48 10.46 21.85
C GLN A 681 56.57 9.38 22.94
N THR A 682 55.72 9.44 23.96
CA THR A 682 55.88 8.60 25.17
C THR A 682 54.85 7.48 25.30
N HIS A 683 53.62 7.66 24.80
CA HIS A 683 52.49 6.75 25.08
C HIS A 683 51.87 6.10 23.85
N ALA A 684 52.08 6.65 22.64
CA ALA A 684 51.47 6.12 21.42
C ALA A 684 51.81 4.64 21.11
N ALA A 685 52.92 4.12 21.63
CA ALA A 685 53.31 2.71 21.49
C ALA A 685 52.36 1.74 22.23
N ASN A 686 51.75 2.18 23.34
CA ASN A 686 50.83 1.38 24.17
C ASN A 686 49.49 1.10 23.46
N TRP A 687 49.20 1.85 22.39
CA TRP A 687 47.94 1.80 21.65
C TRP A 687 48.04 1.08 20.29
N VAL A 688 49.26 0.82 19.78
CA VAL A 688 49.50 0.47 18.35
C VAL A 688 50.59 -0.62 18.14
N GLY A 689 50.97 -1.37 19.19
CA GLY A 689 52.06 -2.37 19.13
C GLY A 689 51.71 -3.73 18.49
N GLU A 690 52.75 -4.49 18.08
CA GLU A 690 52.65 -5.91 17.67
C GLU A 690 52.72 -6.89 18.87
N GLY A 691 52.66 -6.38 20.11
CA GLY A 691 52.61 -7.14 21.38
C GLY A 691 51.28 -6.94 22.13
N GLU A 692 51.22 -7.32 23.42
CA GLU A 692 50.04 -7.06 24.28
C GLU A 692 49.75 -5.54 24.33
N VAL A 693 48.61 -5.14 23.75
CA VAL A 693 48.11 -3.75 23.78
C VAL A 693 47.42 -3.55 25.13
N GLU A 694 47.96 -2.69 25.99
CA GLU A 694 47.44 -2.46 27.36
C GLU A 694 45.98 -1.95 27.37
N HIS A 695 45.53 -1.29 26.29
CA HIS A 695 44.17 -0.75 26.11
C HIS A 695 43.21 -1.67 25.30
N GLU A 696 43.47 -2.98 25.23
CA GLU A 696 42.61 -3.93 24.50
C GLU A 696 41.13 -3.90 24.96
N HIS A 697 40.87 -3.54 26.23
CA HIS A 697 39.52 -3.46 26.79
C HIS A 697 38.61 -2.45 26.08
N GLU A 698 39.15 -1.30 25.66
CA GLU A 698 38.40 -0.26 24.94
C GLU A 698 38.01 -0.74 23.53
N TYR A 699 38.93 -1.47 22.88
CA TYR A 699 38.67 -2.07 21.58
C TYR A 699 37.68 -3.25 21.65
N GLN A 700 37.64 -3.99 22.76
CA GLN A 700 36.65 -5.07 22.98
C GLN A 700 35.21 -4.56 23.07
N VAL A 701 34.99 -3.31 23.49
CA VAL A 701 33.65 -2.68 23.48
C VAL A 701 33.26 -2.33 22.04
N VAL A 702 34.17 -1.75 21.27
CA VAL A 702 33.97 -1.45 19.85
C VAL A 702 33.76 -2.72 19.02
N ASP A 703 34.49 -3.79 19.32
CA ASP A 703 34.36 -5.08 18.64
C ASP A 703 33.01 -5.77 18.95
N ARG A 704 32.49 -5.64 20.18
CA ARG A 704 31.14 -6.08 20.53
C ARG A 704 30.06 -5.27 19.81
N VAL A 705 30.22 -3.95 19.71
CA VAL A 705 29.32 -3.09 18.92
C VAL A 705 29.35 -3.46 17.43
N ARG A 706 30.50 -3.95 16.94
CA ARG A 706 30.67 -4.44 15.57
C ARG A 706 30.09 -5.84 15.34
N SER A 707 30.17 -6.75 16.31
CA SER A 707 29.68 -8.14 16.19
C SER A 707 28.19 -8.29 16.44
N ASP A 708 27.61 -7.54 17.38
CA ASP A 708 26.28 -7.84 17.93
C ASP A 708 25.18 -6.90 17.43
N GLY A 709 25.52 -5.77 16.79
CA GLY A 709 24.53 -4.79 16.30
C GLY A 709 23.64 -4.16 17.39
N VAL A 710 23.97 -4.36 18.67
CA VAL A 710 23.22 -3.86 19.82
C VAL A 710 23.60 -2.40 20.11
N THR A 711 22.59 -1.54 20.29
CA THR A 711 22.76 -0.20 20.90
C THR A 711 23.18 -0.33 22.35
N TRP A 712 24.39 0.13 22.69
CA TRP A 712 24.81 0.33 24.07
C TRP A 712 23.95 1.43 24.71
N THR A 713 23.17 1.08 25.74
CA THR A 713 22.46 2.04 26.61
C THR A 713 23.14 2.05 27.99
N PRO A 714 23.65 3.20 28.48
CA PRO A 714 24.26 3.26 29.79
C PRO A 714 23.22 3.08 30.90
N THR A 715 23.58 2.26 31.87
CA THR A 715 22.81 2.03 33.10
C THR A 715 23.18 3.12 34.09
N LEU A 716 22.23 3.95 34.52
CA LEU A 716 22.43 4.86 35.66
C LEU A 716 21.31 4.74 36.69
N THR A 717 21.74 4.34 37.88
CA THR A 717 21.08 4.43 39.17
C THR A 717 20.93 5.87 39.66
N SER A 718 19.96 6.04 40.55
CA SER A 718 19.36 7.26 41.12
C SER A 718 20.29 8.41 41.59
N SER A 719 19.81 9.66 41.43
CA SER A 719 19.52 10.56 42.57
C SER A 719 18.66 11.78 42.17
N THR A 720 17.46 11.83 42.75
CA THR A 720 16.65 12.97 43.28
C THR A 720 16.68 14.39 42.70
N ASP A 721 15.44 14.84 42.39
CA ASP A 721 14.82 16.17 42.52
C ASP A 721 15.38 17.37 41.73
N THR A 722 14.60 18.02 40.86
CA THR A 722 13.46 18.85 41.32
C THR A 722 12.43 19.08 40.21
N ARG A 723 11.15 19.04 40.62
CA ARG A 723 9.95 19.29 39.83
C ARG A 723 9.97 20.65 39.10
N SER A 724 9.72 20.62 37.79
CA SER A 724 8.88 21.60 37.11
C SER A 724 7.82 20.86 36.32
N SER A 725 6.56 21.13 36.63
CA SER A 725 5.39 20.49 36.03
C SER A 725 5.33 20.75 34.53
N CYS A 726 5.34 19.69 33.72
CA CYS A 726 4.71 19.76 32.42
C CYS A 726 3.75 18.58 32.29
N ALA A 727 2.47 18.94 32.22
CA ALA A 727 1.34 18.07 32.09
C ALA A 727 1.54 17.03 30.97
N SER A 728 1.04 15.84 31.22
CA SER A 728 0.74 14.83 30.20
C SER A 728 0.04 15.47 29.01
N LYS A 729 0.78 15.70 27.90
CA LYS A 729 0.17 16.08 26.63
C LYS A 729 -0.61 14.87 26.12
N GLN A 730 -1.92 14.93 26.32
CA GLN A 730 -2.89 14.11 25.60
C GLN A 730 -2.65 14.25 24.09
N ALA A 731 -2.89 13.18 23.35
CA ALA A 731 -2.77 13.15 21.89
C ALA A 731 -3.49 14.35 21.27
N GLU A 732 -2.79 15.15 20.46
CA GLU A 732 -3.40 16.25 19.69
C GLU A 732 -4.60 15.72 18.90
N PRO A 733 -5.77 16.39 18.97
CA PRO A 733 -6.94 16.00 18.18
C PRO A 733 -6.61 16.08 16.68
N GLU A 734 -7.13 15.12 15.91
CA GLU A 734 -6.83 14.90 14.49
C GLU A 734 -6.89 16.16 13.63
N GLN A 735 -7.88 17.00 13.91
CA GLN A 735 -8.14 18.23 13.18
C GLN A 735 -7.02 19.27 13.37
N GLU A 736 -6.53 19.42 14.60
CA GLU A 736 -5.45 20.35 14.94
C GLU A 736 -4.14 19.94 14.26
N TRP A 737 -3.87 18.63 14.18
CA TRP A 737 -2.69 18.13 13.47
C TRP A 737 -2.75 18.41 11.96
N ILE A 738 -3.90 18.18 11.31
CA ILE A 738 -4.05 18.44 9.86
C ILE A 738 -3.90 19.92 9.57
N GLU A 739 -4.44 20.79 10.42
CA GLU A 739 -4.32 22.24 10.27
C GLU A 739 -2.87 22.70 10.45
N SER A 740 -2.18 22.18 11.46
CA SER A 740 -0.75 22.41 11.70
C SER A 740 0.11 21.89 10.54
N TYR A 741 -0.14 20.68 10.04
CA TYR A 741 0.60 20.15 8.90
C TYR A 741 0.33 20.94 7.62
N ALA A 742 -0.93 21.35 7.39
CA ALA A 742 -1.29 22.16 6.23
C ALA A 742 -0.59 23.54 6.23
N SER A 743 -0.36 24.15 7.41
CA SER A 743 0.39 25.41 7.52
C SER A 743 1.87 25.24 7.15
N THR A 744 2.46 24.06 7.35
CA THR A 744 3.83 23.78 6.87
C THR A 744 3.91 23.68 5.34
N LEU A 745 2.80 23.31 4.68
CA LEU A 745 2.75 23.12 3.23
C LEU A 745 2.50 24.44 2.49
N VAL A 746 1.59 25.27 3.00
CA VAL A 746 1.14 26.52 2.38
C VAL A 746 0.95 27.60 3.44
N GLU A 747 1.34 28.83 3.12
CA GLU A 747 1.06 30.00 3.94
C GLU A 747 -0.44 30.15 4.23
N GLU A 748 -0.76 30.79 5.35
CA GLU A 748 -2.15 30.98 5.76
C GLU A 748 -2.97 31.67 4.68
N GLY A 749 -4.06 31.04 4.26
CA GLY A 749 -4.85 31.56 3.14
C GLY A 749 -5.90 30.61 2.57
N PRO A 750 -6.51 30.97 1.43
CA PRO A 750 -7.62 30.23 0.84
C PRO A 750 -7.24 28.81 0.39
N VAL A 751 -5.97 28.59 0.02
CA VAL A 751 -5.46 27.27 -0.36
C VAL A 751 -5.37 26.36 0.86
N GLN A 752 -4.82 26.83 1.98
CA GLN A 752 -4.74 26.06 3.23
C GLN A 752 -6.13 25.65 3.72
N GLN A 753 -7.08 26.59 3.75
CA GLN A 753 -8.48 26.31 4.11
C GLN A 753 -9.11 25.26 3.19
N ALA A 754 -8.82 25.32 1.89
CA ALA A 754 -9.29 24.33 0.93
C ALA A 754 -8.69 22.93 1.16
N VAL A 755 -7.41 22.84 1.55
CA VAL A 755 -6.77 21.57 1.92
C VAL A 755 -7.45 20.96 3.13
N VAL A 756 -7.58 21.72 4.22
CA VAL A 756 -8.22 21.27 5.46
C VAL A 756 -9.67 20.81 5.20
N GLN A 757 -10.43 21.58 4.42
CA GLN A 757 -11.81 21.26 4.07
C GLN A 757 -11.93 19.96 3.25
N VAL A 758 -11.00 19.71 2.32
CA VAL A 758 -10.97 18.47 1.54
C VAL A 758 -10.58 17.28 2.42
N CYS A 759 -9.53 17.41 3.24
CA CYS A 759 -9.12 16.36 4.18
C CYS A 759 -10.27 15.97 5.11
N LYS A 760 -10.99 16.97 5.66
CA LYS A 760 -12.18 16.75 6.50
C LYS A 760 -13.32 16.04 5.76
N THR A 761 -13.49 16.32 4.47
CA THR A 761 -14.54 15.66 3.68
C THR A 761 -14.15 14.22 3.34
N LEU A 762 -12.89 13.99 2.95
CA LEU A 762 -12.39 12.69 2.50
C LEU A 762 -12.04 11.74 3.66
N SER A 763 -11.98 12.21 4.90
CA SER A 763 -11.82 11.32 6.06
C SER A 763 -13.09 10.50 6.35
N VAL A 764 -14.25 10.99 5.90
CA VAL A 764 -15.56 10.33 6.11
C VAL A 764 -16.26 9.89 4.83
N GLN A 765 -15.72 10.26 3.66
CA GLN A 765 -16.29 9.94 2.35
C GLN A 765 -15.26 9.27 1.43
N PRO A 766 -15.71 8.51 0.41
CA PRO A 766 -14.83 7.97 -0.63
C PRO A 766 -14.01 9.06 -1.32
N SER A 767 -12.78 8.72 -1.70
CA SER A 767 -11.81 9.62 -2.35
C SER A 767 -12.09 9.80 -3.85
N ILE A 768 -13.28 10.26 -4.19
CA ILE A 768 -13.65 10.57 -5.57
C ILE A 768 -13.83 12.07 -5.78
N GLN A 769 -13.61 12.50 -7.02
CA GLN A 769 -13.70 13.91 -7.41
C GLN A 769 -15.06 14.54 -7.04
N PHE A 770 -16.15 13.76 -7.02
CA PHE A 770 -17.47 14.23 -6.63
C PHE A 770 -17.51 14.81 -5.20
N TYR A 771 -16.89 14.13 -4.22
CA TYR A 771 -16.91 14.61 -2.83
C TYR A 771 -15.99 15.81 -2.64
N VAL A 772 -14.87 15.85 -3.37
CA VAL A 772 -14.01 17.04 -3.44
C VAL A 772 -14.80 18.23 -3.97
N ASP A 773 -15.56 18.05 -5.05
CA ASP A 773 -16.37 19.11 -5.64
C ASP A 773 -17.53 19.53 -4.70
N LYS A 774 -18.12 18.56 -3.98
CA LYS A 774 -19.17 18.80 -2.98
C LYS A 774 -18.65 19.58 -1.77
N ALA A 775 -17.40 19.38 -1.37
CA ALA A 775 -16.79 20.07 -0.23
C ALA A 775 -16.81 21.61 -0.33
N PHE A 776 -16.94 22.15 -1.55
CA PHE A 776 -16.96 23.58 -1.84
C PHE A 776 -18.35 24.14 -2.23
N LYS A 777 -19.42 23.32 -2.25
CA LYS A 777 -20.76 23.78 -2.67
C LYS A 777 -21.41 24.75 -1.70
N ASP A 778 -21.08 24.66 -0.42
CA ASP A 778 -21.67 25.48 0.63
C ASP A 778 -21.14 26.94 0.62
N GLY A 779 -20.19 27.26 -0.26
CA GLY A 779 -19.65 28.61 -0.44
C GLY A 779 -18.74 29.12 0.67
N LYS A 780 -18.64 28.41 1.81
CA LYS A 780 -17.83 28.80 2.98
C LYS A 780 -16.33 28.88 2.69
N VAL A 781 -15.82 27.99 1.85
CA VAL A 781 -14.41 27.95 1.43
C VAL A 781 -14.38 28.02 -0.10
N LYS A 782 -13.54 28.90 -0.65
CA LYS A 782 -13.38 29.03 -2.10
C LYS A 782 -12.42 27.97 -2.62
N ARG A 783 -12.84 27.22 -3.64
CA ARG A 783 -11.95 26.25 -4.30
C ARG A 783 -10.80 26.98 -5.01
N PRO A 784 -9.53 26.63 -4.75
CA PRO A 784 -8.40 27.19 -5.48
C PRO A 784 -8.44 26.77 -6.95
N THR A 785 -7.89 27.61 -7.82
CA THR A 785 -7.79 27.24 -9.23
C THR A 785 -6.77 26.10 -9.38
N LYS A 786 -6.98 25.20 -10.34
CA LYS A 786 -6.03 24.09 -10.62
C LYS A 786 -4.65 24.57 -11.10
N ARG A 787 -4.48 25.88 -11.36
CA ARG A 787 -3.24 26.53 -11.78
C ARG A 787 -2.61 27.37 -10.66
N ASP A 788 -3.23 27.37 -9.48
CA ASP A 788 -2.76 28.13 -8.34
C ASP A 788 -1.36 27.66 -7.93
N ALA A 789 -0.42 28.60 -7.82
CA ALA A 789 0.97 28.29 -7.53
C ALA A 789 1.15 27.74 -6.11
N GLY A 790 0.36 28.23 -5.15
CA GLY A 790 0.34 27.73 -3.78
C GLY A 790 -0.12 26.29 -3.71
N LEU A 791 -1.23 25.95 -4.40
CA LEU A 791 -1.74 24.58 -4.48
C LEU A 791 -0.72 23.62 -5.11
N LEU A 792 -0.14 24.00 -6.25
CA LEU A 792 0.83 23.15 -6.95
C LEU A 792 2.12 22.97 -6.15
N SER A 793 2.61 24.02 -5.48
CA SER A 793 3.75 23.93 -4.55
C SER A 793 3.44 23.01 -3.37
N ALA A 794 2.24 23.11 -2.80
CA ALA A 794 1.76 22.25 -1.72
C ALA A 794 1.81 20.77 -2.11
N VAL A 795 1.40 20.43 -3.34
CA VAL A 795 1.42 19.03 -3.84
C VAL A 795 2.84 18.47 -3.86
N PHE A 796 3.82 19.24 -4.34
CA PHE A 796 5.23 18.81 -4.35
C PHE A 796 5.81 18.69 -2.93
N ARG A 797 5.52 19.67 -2.06
CA ARG A 797 5.94 19.63 -0.64
C ARG A 797 5.32 18.46 0.10
N ALA A 798 4.03 18.20 -0.10
CA ALA A 798 3.32 17.09 0.51
C ALA A 798 3.86 15.73 0.04
N LYS A 799 4.21 15.60 -1.25
CA LYS A 799 4.90 14.40 -1.76
C LYS A 799 6.22 14.17 -1.04
N ALA A 800 7.06 15.21 -0.93
CA ALA A 800 8.36 15.13 -0.27
C ALA A 800 8.22 14.81 1.23
N GLY A 801 7.30 15.47 1.93
CA GLY A 801 6.99 15.22 3.33
C GLY A 801 6.50 13.79 3.56
N ALA A 802 5.50 13.33 2.81
CA ALA A 802 4.98 11.97 2.92
C ALA A 802 6.05 10.90 2.66
N ARG A 803 6.94 11.15 1.68
CA ARG A 803 8.09 10.28 1.38
C ARG A 803 9.09 10.22 2.53
N ALA A 804 9.44 11.36 3.12
CA ALA A 804 10.38 11.45 4.25
C ALA A 804 9.79 10.79 5.51
N GLU A 805 8.51 11.01 5.78
CA GLU A 805 7.80 10.38 6.90
C GLU A 805 7.78 8.85 6.78
N LEU A 806 7.48 8.33 5.58
CA LEU A 806 7.48 6.90 5.30
C LEU A 806 8.89 6.29 5.43
N GLU A 807 9.91 6.98 4.93
CA GLU A 807 11.29 6.53 5.04
C GLU A 807 11.77 6.46 6.48
N GLN A 808 11.50 7.50 7.27
CA GLN A 808 11.86 7.50 8.68
C GLN A 808 11.09 6.43 9.46
N LEU A 809 9.81 6.17 9.14
CA LEU A 809 9.06 5.07 9.73
C LEU A 809 9.72 3.72 9.43
N MET A 810 10.14 3.45 8.19
CA MET A 810 10.79 2.18 7.82
C MET A 810 12.10 1.96 8.58
N ARG A 811 12.89 3.03 8.78
CA ARG A 811 14.11 2.98 9.61
C ARG A 811 13.81 2.74 11.09
N MET A 812 12.75 3.34 11.62
CA MET A 812 12.34 3.14 13.02
C MET A 812 11.75 1.75 13.27
N VAL A 813 11.09 1.16 12.27
CA VAL A 813 10.54 -0.20 12.37
C VAL A 813 11.65 -1.24 12.39
N GLU A 814 12.75 -0.99 11.67
CA GLU A 814 13.92 -1.85 11.64
C GLU A 814 14.48 -2.12 13.04
N THR A 815 14.53 -1.09 13.89
CA THR A 815 15.09 -1.19 15.25
C THR A 815 14.17 -1.94 16.22
N LEU A 816 12.89 -2.13 15.89
CA LEU A 816 11.93 -2.78 16.79
C LEU A 816 12.12 -4.30 16.91
N GLN A 817 12.84 -4.96 15.98
CA GLN A 817 13.10 -6.41 15.99
C GLN A 817 11.86 -7.30 16.26
N VAL A 818 10.65 -6.81 15.93
CA VAL A 818 9.40 -7.56 16.07
C VAL A 818 9.17 -8.36 14.80
N GLU A 819 9.06 -9.69 14.93
CA GLU A 819 8.95 -10.64 13.80
C GLU A 819 7.86 -10.24 12.79
N LYS A 820 6.66 -9.88 13.28
CA LYS A 820 5.53 -9.48 12.42
C LYS A 820 5.85 -8.28 11.53
N PHE A 821 6.61 -7.31 12.03
CA PHE A 821 7.00 -6.12 11.25
C PHE A 821 8.14 -6.43 10.29
N GLN A 822 9.10 -7.27 10.71
CA GLN A 822 10.17 -7.74 9.84
C GLN A 822 9.63 -8.55 8.66
N GLN A 823 8.63 -9.42 8.89
CA GLN A 823 7.94 -10.12 7.81
C GLN A 823 7.24 -9.14 6.84
N ALA A 824 6.58 -8.11 7.36
CA ALA A 824 5.93 -7.09 6.53
C ALA A 824 6.94 -6.30 5.68
N VAL A 825 8.06 -5.87 6.26
CA VAL A 825 9.15 -5.19 5.55
C VAL A 825 9.77 -6.13 4.50
N GLY A 826 10.07 -7.37 4.87
CA GLY A 826 10.63 -8.37 3.96
C GLY A 826 9.74 -8.64 2.75
N LEU A 827 8.41 -8.70 2.93
CA LEU A 827 7.47 -8.80 1.82
C LEU A 827 7.56 -7.61 0.86
N LEU A 828 7.66 -6.38 1.38
CA LEU A 828 7.75 -5.15 0.58
C LEU A 828 9.08 -5.05 -0.17
N VAL A 829 10.21 -5.37 0.48
CA VAL A 829 11.55 -5.40 -0.12
C VAL A 829 11.59 -6.39 -1.28
N ASN A 830 11.09 -7.62 -1.05
CA ASN A 830 11.04 -8.67 -2.05
C ASN A 830 10.17 -8.30 -3.26
N ALA A 831 8.98 -7.74 -3.00
CA ALA A 831 8.10 -7.29 -4.08
C ALA A 831 8.74 -6.15 -4.89
N LYS A 832 9.43 -5.22 -4.24
CA LYS A 832 10.15 -4.14 -4.92
C LYS A 832 11.32 -4.66 -5.75
N ALA A 833 12.11 -5.58 -5.22
CA ALA A 833 13.19 -6.23 -5.94
C ALA A 833 12.67 -6.94 -7.22
N ARG A 834 11.58 -7.70 -7.11
CA ARG A 834 10.90 -8.33 -8.27
C ARG A 834 10.39 -7.30 -9.28
N ALA A 835 9.75 -6.22 -8.82
CA ALA A 835 9.23 -5.17 -9.70
C ALA A 835 10.36 -4.49 -10.49
N LEU A 836 11.47 -4.15 -9.82
CA LEU A 836 12.65 -3.57 -10.45
C LEU A 836 13.31 -4.55 -11.43
N ALA A 837 13.47 -5.82 -11.05
CA ALA A 837 14.01 -6.85 -11.93
C ALA A 837 13.18 -7.00 -13.22
N GLY A 838 11.85 -6.98 -13.12
CA GLY A 838 10.94 -6.98 -14.26
C GLY A 838 11.07 -5.74 -15.17
N ALA A 839 11.53 -4.62 -14.62
CA ALA A 839 11.85 -3.40 -15.37
C ALA A 839 13.30 -3.35 -15.90
N GLY A 840 14.10 -4.41 -15.68
CA GLY A 840 15.52 -4.44 -16.05
C GLY A 840 16.44 -3.63 -15.12
N ALA A 841 15.96 -3.24 -13.94
CA ALA A 841 16.72 -2.54 -12.90
C ALA A 841 17.05 -3.49 -11.74
N ARG A 842 18.12 -3.19 -11.00
CA ARG A 842 18.48 -3.90 -9.76
C ARG A 842 18.43 -2.93 -8.58
N MET A 843 18.17 -3.46 -7.39
CA MET A 843 18.45 -2.73 -6.15
C MET A 843 19.99 -2.73 -5.99
N GLN A 844 20.66 -1.65 -6.39
CA GLN A 844 22.12 -1.49 -6.27
C GLN A 844 22.47 -0.09 -5.73
N GLY A 845 23.38 -0.03 -4.74
CA GLY A 845 23.83 1.21 -4.08
C GLY A 845 23.04 1.56 -2.81
N GLU A 846 23.39 2.70 -2.16
CA GLU A 846 22.75 3.21 -0.92
C GLU A 846 21.27 2.88 -0.86
N ALA A 847 20.90 2.04 0.12
CA ALA A 847 19.57 1.91 0.73
C ALA A 847 18.45 2.19 -0.28
N ALA A 848 17.99 1.14 -0.98
CA ALA A 848 16.95 1.28 -1.99
C ALA A 848 15.68 1.87 -1.37
N TRP A 849 15.53 3.20 -1.51
CA TRP A 849 14.49 3.98 -0.85
C TRP A 849 13.14 3.25 -0.85
N PRO A 850 12.40 3.19 0.26
CA PRO A 850 12.68 3.73 1.59
C PRO A 850 13.40 2.76 2.54
N PHE A 851 13.91 1.63 2.03
CA PHE A 851 14.49 0.56 2.84
C PHE A 851 15.96 0.84 3.15
N SER A 852 16.43 0.41 4.31
CA SER A 852 17.85 0.43 4.67
C SER A 852 18.65 -0.56 3.81
N GLN A 853 19.97 -0.38 3.76
CA GLN A 853 20.83 -1.34 3.06
C GLN A 853 20.78 -2.73 3.72
N GLU A 854 20.75 -2.78 5.05
CA GLU A 854 20.64 -4.02 5.82
C GLU A 854 19.34 -4.78 5.46
N GLN A 855 18.20 -4.09 5.41
CA GLN A 855 16.93 -4.67 4.97
C GLN A 855 17.01 -5.21 3.54
N VAL A 856 17.65 -4.47 2.63
CA VAL A 856 17.84 -4.94 1.26
C VAL A 856 18.70 -6.19 1.25
N ASP A 857 19.84 -6.21 1.93
CA ASP A 857 20.78 -7.34 1.88
C ASP A 857 20.18 -8.60 2.53
N VAL A 858 19.48 -8.44 3.66
CA VAL A 858 18.78 -9.53 4.37
C VAL A 858 17.69 -10.13 3.51
N PHE A 859 16.82 -9.31 2.91
CA PHE A 859 15.61 -9.81 2.27
C PHE A 859 15.70 -9.99 0.74
N SER A 860 16.64 -9.35 0.05
CA SER A 860 16.73 -9.42 -1.42
C SER A 860 17.49 -10.64 -1.96
N SER A 861 18.26 -11.33 -1.11
CA SER A 861 19.12 -12.47 -1.48
C SER A 861 18.35 -13.73 -1.91
N GLY A 862 17.05 -13.81 -1.63
CA GLY A 862 16.20 -14.97 -1.97
C GLY A 862 15.42 -14.87 -3.28
N ALA A 863 15.52 -13.77 -4.03
CA ALA A 863 14.74 -13.57 -5.25
C ALA A 863 15.39 -14.24 -6.48
N GLU A 864 15.49 -15.57 -6.52
CA GLU A 864 15.71 -16.28 -7.78
C GLU A 864 14.49 -16.04 -8.69
N VAL A 865 14.70 -15.28 -9.75
CA VAL A 865 13.70 -15.03 -10.78
C VAL A 865 13.73 -16.21 -11.74
N GLU A 866 12.80 -17.16 -11.57
CA GLU A 866 12.42 -18.02 -12.69
C GLU A 866 11.93 -17.13 -13.83
N SER A 867 12.72 -17.10 -14.90
CA SER A 867 12.44 -16.41 -16.14
C SER A 867 11.09 -16.88 -16.70
N ARG A 868 10.10 -15.97 -16.82
CA ARG A 868 8.87 -16.23 -17.59
C ARG A 868 9.19 -16.28 -19.09
N LYS A 869 9.73 -17.42 -19.52
CA LYS A 869 9.63 -17.99 -20.87
C LYS A 869 9.19 -19.46 -20.76
N SER A 870 8.03 -19.67 -20.15
CA SER A 870 7.17 -20.88 -20.17
C SER A 870 5.96 -20.50 -19.33
N VAL A 871 4.70 -20.47 -19.77
CA VAL A 871 3.93 -21.20 -20.80
C VAL A 871 2.95 -20.23 -21.44
#